data_AF-A0A3D4I416-F1
#
_entry.id   AF-A0A3D4I416-F1
#
_cell.length_a   1.000
_cell.length_b   1.000
_cell.length_c   1.000
_cell.angle_alpha   90.00
_cell.angle_beta   90.00
_cell.angle_gamma   90.00
#
_symmetry.space_group_name_H-M   'P 1'
#
loop_
_entity.id
_entity.type
_entity.pdbx_description
1 polymer ?
#
loop_
_entity_poly.entity_id
_entity_poly.type
_entity_poly.pdbx_seq_one_letter_code
_entity_poly.pdbx_strand_id
1 'polypeptide(L)'
;MKKFGDFFGRYINVRSFPENVREGIISSLLIDSYKRWLTAEVSFPSLVKYDVLYGVEDSIKSCPALNLSNACLRPSFPSECFSLEYYGSLVNEIKRREASVNGSLKDSLPEVKDGRLIITLKHGGGDLLLSRHVDRQFSKLIYEEFGINMKVEFDGMLVTDKHSTAFIEHKKKAAEASRRKAVIEKNEDFETNMAAAPVKKTVSVRNGENLLPSYIPESVREIYGHFPKSKVNAVPISKITPDIGSAVIWGEIFSISVKETRDKQRKIYSIDITDYTSSITLKIIESVSQCKTLDKLCKGMSVMVKGNVEYDKYDREIVMRPRGIASVKQITVNDTAPEKRVELHLHTNMSAMDGVSSAESLVRRAAQWGHKAVAITDHGVAQAFPEAMNTAEALQKEGKEIKVIYGIEAYFVNDSVPAVKGSEKRDFSGEFISFDIETTGLSPTSERITEIGAVRIKNGEITDSFDTFVDPEKHIPNKITELTSITDDMVKNAPKEKEALQAFFKFCGENAVLVAHNADFDTSFIRIAAERSGMEFSNTYIDTVPMCRSMLKGIKNCKLDTVAKYLKLDKFHHHRACDDARVLGEIFIQLLQRLKEDTRAADIKDINTSLAGGDVKKMKSYHMIILVKNSTGLKNLYKLISKSHLDYFYRNPRIPKTELVKHREGLLVGSACEAGELYRAVFGGQPWKSLCDIASFYDYLEIQPLGNNQFMVREGMVPDVEKIKEFNRTIVKLGETLNKPVVATGDVHFLDPKDGQFRKILMFGQGYKDSEEQAPLYFRTTDEMLNEFEYLGKKKAHEVVVENTNLIADMTEEIRPIPKGTYPPFIEGAEEQLTNITWTRAKEVYGDPLPKIVKDRLDRELGSITKHGFSILYMTAQKLVADSVAHGYLVGSRGSVGSSFVANMAGISEVNPLQPHYICPNCKHSEFITDGSVGSGFDLPPKKCPVCGTEYNRDGHTIPFETFLGFDGDKTPDIDLNFSGEYQSQAHRYTEKLFGKDNVFKAGTIATVAEKTAIGFVKKYEEDKGLVLHRAEESRLAAGCTGVKRTTGQHPGGMVVVPKGMNVYDFCPVQHPANDQKSDSITTHFDFHSIHDTICKLDELGHDVPTIYRYLEDYTGIPVMKVSMSDPDVMSLFTSTKALGVKPEDIDSQTGTFSLPEVGTHFVRQMLIDSKPKTFSDLLQVSGLSHGTDVWLGNAQELIKNGTCTIAEVIGTRDSIMT
;
A
#
# COMPACT_ATOMS: atom_id res chain seq x y z
N MET A 1 -16.54 -42.37 -44.20
CA MET A 1 -17.24 -41.11 -44.51
C MET A 1 -18.52 -41.06 -43.70
N LYS A 2 -18.56 -40.24 -42.65
CA LYS A 2 -19.75 -40.04 -41.79
C LYS A 2 -20.40 -38.71 -42.17
N LYS A 3 -21.73 -38.60 -42.05
CA LYS A 3 -22.39 -37.30 -42.15
C LYS A 3 -21.89 -36.38 -41.05
N PHE A 4 -21.72 -35.10 -41.37
CA PHE A 4 -21.19 -34.08 -40.50
C PHE A 4 -22.07 -33.92 -39.26
N GLY A 5 -23.39 -33.85 -39.46
CA GLY A 5 -24.38 -33.77 -38.38
C GLY A 5 -24.32 -34.95 -37.42
N ASP A 6 -24.14 -36.18 -37.92
CA ASP A 6 -24.08 -37.39 -37.10
C ASP A 6 -22.80 -37.48 -36.27
N PHE A 7 -21.68 -37.01 -36.82
CA PHE A 7 -20.39 -37.05 -36.14
C PHE A 7 -20.25 -35.92 -35.12
N PHE A 8 -20.45 -34.67 -35.54
CA PHE A 8 -20.27 -33.50 -34.69
C PHE A 8 -21.49 -33.20 -33.80
N GLY A 9 -22.66 -33.78 -34.08
CA GLY A 9 -23.87 -33.60 -33.28
C GLY A 9 -23.78 -34.11 -31.83
N ARG A 10 -22.73 -34.88 -31.51
CA ARG A 10 -22.42 -35.30 -30.13
C ARG A 10 -21.65 -34.23 -29.34
N TYR A 11 -21.03 -33.28 -30.02
CA TYR A 11 -20.14 -32.28 -29.43
C TYR A 11 -20.70 -30.86 -29.52
N ILE A 12 -21.44 -30.56 -30.57
CA ILE A 12 -22.01 -29.23 -30.82
C ILE A 12 -23.50 -29.32 -31.18
N ASN A 13 -24.26 -28.25 -30.96
CA ASN A 13 -25.66 -28.18 -31.33
C ASN A 13 -25.81 -28.03 -32.85
N VAL A 14 -25.67 -29.12 -33.60
CA VAL A 14 -25.73 -29.08 -35.07
C VAL A 14 -27.08 -28.63 -35.64
N ARG A 15 -28.16 -28.62 -34.83
CA ARG A 15 -29.49 -28.18 -35.26
C ARG A 15 -29.57 -26.68 -35.54
N SER A 16 -28.64 -25.87 -35.02
CA SER A 16 -28.57 -24.44 -35.32
C SER A 16 -28.01 -24.12 -36.70
N PHE A 17 -27.50 -25.12 -37.44
CA PHE A 17 -26.91 -24.93 -38.76
C PHE A 17 -27.83 -25.41 -39.89
N PRO A 18 -27.69 -24.80 -41.09
CA PRO A 18 -28.45 -25.21 -42.28
C PRO A 18 -28.38 -26.71 -42.58
N GLU A 19 -29.45 -27.23 -43.19
CA GLU A 19 -29.58 -28.66 -43.49
C GLU A 19 -28.45 -29.19 -44.38
N ASN A 20 -28.03 -28.41 -45.38
CA ASN A 20 -26.91 -28.77 -46.25
C ASN A 20 -25.56 -28.90 -45.52
N VAL A 21 -25.36 -28.23 -44.39
CA VAL A 21 -24.17 -28.42 -43.53
C VAL A 21 -24.26 -29.76 -42.79
N ARG A 22 -25.43 -30.08 -42.23
CA ARG A 22 -25.66 -31.33 -41.48
C ARG A 22 -25.51 -32.57 -42.37
N GLU A 23 -25.98 -32.46 -43.62
CA GLU A 23 -25.90 -33.51 -44.63
C GLU A 23 -24.52 -33.62 -45.31
N GLY A 24 -23.56 -32.74 -44.99
CA GLY A 24 -22.20 -32.79 -45.50
C GLY A 24 -21.49 -34.09 -45.12
N ILE A 25 -20.65 -34.63 -46.01
CA ILE A 25 -19.94 -35.89 -45.82
C ILE A 25 -18.48 -35.59 -45.48
N ILE A 26 -18.04 -36.01 -44.29
CA ILE A 26 -16.65 -35.84 -43.88
C ILE A 26 -15.77 -36.83 -44.65
N SER A 27 -14.88 -36.30 -45.50
CA SER A 27 -13.92 -37.06 -46.29
C SER A 27 -12.62 -37.34 -45.52
N SER A 28 -12.15 -36.36 -44.72
CA SER A 28 -10.94 -36.47 -43.90
C SER A 28 -11.03 -35.66 -42.62
N LEU A 29 -10.36 -36.13 -41.56
CA LEU A 29 -10.16 -35.42 -40.30
C LEU A 29 -8.68 -35.49 -39.91
N LEU A 30 -8.05 -34.34 -39.80
CA LEU A 30 -6.66 -34.18 -39.39
C LEU A 30 -6.63 -33.49 -38.03
N ILE A 31 -5.96 -34.10 -37.06
CA ILE A 31 -5.86 -33.60 -35.69
C ILE A 31 -4.39 -33.45 -35.33
N ASP A 32 -3.98 -32.21 -35.04
CA ASP A 32 -2.68 -31.89 -34.45
C ASP A 32 -2.87 -31.80 -32.92
N SER A 33 -2.48 -32.84 -32.21
CA SER A 33 -2.63 -32.93 -30.75
C SER A 33 -1.74 -31.94 -30.00
N TYR A 34 -0.60 -31.54 -30.58
CA TYR A 34 0.32 -30.59 -29.97
C TYR A 34 -0.22 -29.16 -30.07
N LYS A 35 -0.70 -28.77 -31.26
CA LYS A 35 -1.33 -27.45 -31.47
C LYS A 35 -2.77 -27.39 -30.98
N ARG A 36 -3.39 -28.54 -30.64
CA ARG A 36 -4.83 -28.69 -30.37
C ARG A 36 -5.69 -28.18 -31.53
N TRP A 37 -5.32 -28.53 -32.75
CA TRP A 37 -5.95 -28.03 -33.98
C TRP A 37 -6.63 -29.18 -34.74
N LEU A 38 -7.90 -28.99 -35.10
CA LEU A 38 -8.65 -29.88 -35.97
C LEU A 38 -8.88 -29.26 -37.36
N THR A 39 -8.61 -30.02 -38.42
CA THR A 39 -9.02 -29.69 -39.80
C THR A 39 -9.91 -30.80 -40.34
N ALA A 40 -11.11 -30.46 -40.82
CA ALA A 40 -12.01 -31.41 -41.45
C ALA A 40 -12.22 -31.05 -42.92
N GLU A 41 -12.05 -32.01 -43.81
CA GLU A 41 -12.46 -31.90 -45.22
C GLU A 41 -13.87 -32.46 -45.34
N VAL A 42 -14.80 -31.65 -45.87
CA VAL A 42 -16.23 -31.97 -45.88
C VAL A 42 -16.81 -31.67 -47.25
N SER A 43 -17.37 -32.71 -47.87
CA SER A 43 -18.09 -32.61 -49.14
C SER A 43 -19.56 -32.26 -48.87
N PHE A 44 -20.01 -31.08 -49.27
CA PHE A 44 -21.37 -30.60 -49.06
C PHE A 44 -22.24 -30.82 -50.31
N PRO A 45 -23.53 -31.19 -50.16
CA PRO A 45 -24.43 -31.45 -51.28
C PRO A 45 -24.88 -30.19 -52.03
N SER A 46 -24.72 -29.00 -51.44
CA SER A 46 -25.02 -27.70 -52.06
C SER A 46 -24.15 -26.60 -51.43
N LEU A 47 -24.11 -25.41 -52.06
CA LEU A 47 -23.28 -24.29 -51.61
C LEU A 47 -23.54 -23.90 -50.15
N VAL A 48 -22.46 -23.77 -49.38
CA VAL A 48 -22.48 -23.23 -48.02
C VAL A 48 -21.54 -22.02 -47.99
N LYS A 49 -22.05 -20.85 -47.59
CA LYS A 49 -21.22 -19.64 -47.47
C LYS A 49 -20.22 -19.76 -46.32
N TYR A 50 -19.03 -19.18 -46.48
CA TYR A 50 -17.96 -19.23 -45.48
C TYR A 50 -18.36 -18.63 -44.13
N ASP A 51 -19.22 -17.60 -44.10
CA ASP A 51 -19.72 -17.03 -42.83
C ASP A 51 -20.46 -18.08 -41.98
N VAL A 52 -21.15 -19.02 -42.62
CA VAL A 52 -21.82 -20.15 -41.95
C VAL A 52 -20.77 -21.17 -41.50
N LEU A 53 -19.78 -21.49 -42.33
CA LEU A 53 -18.70 -22.42 -41.97
C LEU A 53 -17.88 -21.90 -40.79
N TYR A 54 -17.61 -20.61 -40.69
CA TYR A 54 -16.91 -19.99 -39.57
C TYR A 54 -17.70 -20.13 -38.27
N GLY A 55 -19.02 -19.92 -38.29
CA GLY A 55 -19.86 -20.16 -37.12
C GLY A 55 -19.84 -21.63 -36.66
N VAL A 56 -19.70 -22.58 -37.60
CA VAL A 56 -19.54 -24.00 -37.28
C VAL A 56 -18.17 -24.27 -36.67
N GLU A 57 -17.09 -23.72 -37.24
CA GLU A 57 -15.73 -23.83 -36.71
C GLU A 57 -15.61 -23.28 -35.29
N ASP A 58 -16.19 -22.10 -35.03
CA ASP A 58 -16.21 -21.48 -33.70
C ASP A 58 -16.98 -22.32 -32.69
N SER A 59 -18.07 -22.97 -33.13
CA SER A 59 -18.83 -23.89 -32.27
C SER A 59 -18.03 -25.16 -31.95
N ILE A 60 -17.27 -25.71 -32.91
CA ILE A 60 -16.38 -26.86 -32.67
C ILE A 60 -15.26 -26.46 -31.71
N LYS A 61 -14.63 -25.30 -31.94
CA LYS A 61 -13.55 -24.77 -31.11
C LYS A 61 -14.01 -24.51 -29.67
N SER A 62 -15.21 -23.94 -29.50
CA SER A 62 -15.76 -23.57 -28.19
C SER A 62 -16.29 -24.76 -27.39
N CYS A 63 -16.29 -25.96 -27.96
CA CYS A 63 -16.73 -27.16 -27.27
C CYS A 63 -15.74 -27.57 -26.16
N PRO A 64 -16.10 -27.52 -24.87
CA PRO A 64 -15.17 -27.84 -23.78
C PRO A 64 -14.66 -29.28 -23.83
N ALA A 65 -15.47 -30.21 -24.35
CA ALA A 65 -15.12 -31.62 -24.48
C ALA A 65 -14.02 -31.88 -25.52
N LEU A 66 -13.86 -31.01 -26.52
CA LEU A 66 -12.84 -31.14 -27.56
C LEU A 66 -11.54 -30.42 -27.19
N ASN A 67 -11.60 -29.40 -26.32
CA ASN A 67 -10.45 -28.62 -25.83
C ASN A 67 -9.49 -28.16 -26.95
N LEU A 68 -10.05 -27.65 -28.05
CA LEU A 68 -9.29 -27.23 -29.23
C LEU A 68 -8.89 -25.76 -29.14
N SER A 69 -7.69 -25.43 -29.59
CA SER A 69 -7.25 -24.05 -29.79
C SER A 69 -7.84 -23.47 -31.09
N ASN A 70 -8.06 -24.32 -32.09
CA ASN A 70 -8.59 -23.94 -33.40
C ASN A 70 -9.29 -25.10 -34.14
N ALA A 71 -10.24 -24.77 -34.99
CA ALA A 71 -10.93 -25.69 -35.88
C ALA A 71 -11.06 -25.08 -37.28
N CYS A 72 -10.88 -25.87 -38.33
CA CYS A 72 -10.96 -25.42 -39.73
C CYS A 72 -11.76 -26.43 -40.57
N LEU A 73 -12.72 -25.94 -41.35
CA LEU A 73 -13.49 -26.72 -42.31
C LEU A 73 -13.02 -26.37 -43.72
N ARG A 74 -12.64 -27.39 -44.49
CA ARG A 74 -12.33 -27.28 -45.91
C ARG A 74 -13.51 -27.84 -46.72
N PRO A 75 -14.33 -26.97 -47.32
CA PRO A 75 -15.48 -27.42 -48.08
C PRO A 75 -15.06 -28.00 -49.45
N SER A 76 -15.84 -28.95 -49.94
CA SER A 76 -15.85 -29.39 -51.33
C SER A 76 -17.29 -29.49 -51.81
N PHE A 77 -17.57 -29.05 -53.03
CA PHE A 77 -18.88 -28.99 -53.65
C PHE A 77 -18.85 -29.64 -55.04
N PRO A 78 -20.00 -30.11 -55.57
CA PRO A 78 -20.11 -30.51 -56.96
C PRO A 78 -19.74 -29.37 -57.91
N SER A 79 -19.07 -29.65 -59.02
CA SER A 79 -18.55 -28.62 -59.94
C SER A 79 -19.68 -27.78 -60.56
N GLU A 80 -20.86 -28.38 -60.79
CA GLU A 80 -22.07 -27.71 -61.25
C GLU A 80 -22.62 -26.64 -60.29
N CYS A 81 -22.16 -26.61 -59.02
CA CYS A 81 -22.60 -25.62 -58.04
C CYS A 81 -21.84 -24.29 -58.13
N PHE A 82 -20.74 -24.20 -58.90
CA PHE A 82 -19.98 -22.96 -58.99
C PHE A 82 -20.77 -21.87 -59.73
N SER A 83 -21.04 -20.75 -59.06
CA SER A 83 -21.68 -19.57 -59.64
C SER A 83 -20.97 -18.28 -59.20
N LEU A 84 -21.11 -17.22 -60.00
CA LEU A 84 -20.56 -15.90 -59.68
C LEU A 84 -21.16 -15.31 -58.39
N GLU A 85 -22.34 -15.74 -57.97
CA GLU A 85 -22.95 -15.33 -56.69
C GLU A 85 -22.14 -15.82 -55.48
N TYR A 86 -21.37 -16.90 -55.63
CA TYR A 86 -20.49 -17.43 -54.58
C TYR A 86 -19.18 -16.64 -54.43
N TYR A 87 -18.87 -15.73 -55.36
CA TYR A 87 -17.65 -14.91 -55.33
C TYR A 87 -17.46 -14.17 -54.00
N GLY A 88 -18.52 -13.59 -53.44
CA GLY A 88 -18.44 -12.90 -52.15
C GLY A 88 -17.96 -13.82 -51.00
N SER A 89 -18.33 -15.11 -51.06
CA SER A 89 -17.88 -16.13 -50.10
C SER A 89 -16.38 -16.42 -50.26
N LEU A 90 -15.90 -16.56 -51.50
CA LEU A 90 -14.47 -16.75 -51.80
C LEU A 90 -13.64 -15.54 -51.37
N VAL A 91 -14.17 -14.32 -51.54
CA VAL A 91 -13.52 -13.10 -51.05
C VAL A 91 -13.38 -13.11 -49.52
N ASN A 92 -14.39 -13.56 -48.78
CA ASN A 92 -14.32 -13.66 -47.32
C ASN A 92 -13.20 -14.63 -46.87
N GLU A 93 -13.05 -15.76 -47.56
CA GLU A 93 -11.97 -16.72 -47.26
C GLU A 93 -10.59 -16.17 -47.61
N ILE A 94 -10.44 -15.47 -48.73
CA ILE A 94 -9.19 -14.78 -49.07
C ILE A 94 -8.85 -13.70 -48.05
N LYS A 95 -9.84 -12.93 -47.58
CA LYS A 95 -9.66 -11.92 -46.51
C LYS A 95 -9.22 -12.55 -45.19
N ARG A 96 -9.72 -13.74 -44.87
CA ARG A 96 -9.32 -14.48 -43.67
C ARG A 96 -7.89 -15.02 -43.78
N ARG A 97 -7.49 -15.53 -44.95
CA ARG A 97 -6.13 -16.03 -45.22
C ARG A 97 -5.08 -14.91 -45.29
N GLU A 98 -5.45 -13.78 -45.89
CA GLU A 98 -4.55 -12.66 -46.16
C GLU A 98 -5.19 -11.32 -45.73
N ALA A 99 -5.22 -11.05 -44.43
CA ALA A 99 -5.81 -9.83 -43.88
C ALA A 99 -5.25 -8.51 -44.49
N SER A 100 -4.04 -8.54 -45.05
CA SER A 100 -3.44 -7.36 -45.70
C SER A 100 -4.12 -6.92 -46.99
N VAL A 101 -4.99 -7.75 -47.59
CA VAL A 101 -5.66 -7.42 -48.87
C VAL A 101 -7.13 -7.02 -48.73
N ASN A 102 -7.62 -6.86 -47.48
CA ASN A 102 -9.03 -6.64 -47.16
C ASN A 102 -9.66 -5.42 -47.84
N GLY A 103 -8.87 -4.36 -48.06
CA GLY A 103 -9.34 -3.13 -48.71
C GLY A 103 -9.43 -3.22 -50.25
N SER A 104 -8.55 -3.98 -50.88
CA SER A 104 -8.41 -4.00 -52.36
C SER A 104 -9.54 -4.77 -53.05
N LEU A 105 -10.13 -5.77 -52.40
CA LEU A 105 -11.27 -6.56 -52.90
C LEU A 105 -12.63 -6.02 -52.42
N LYS A 106 -12.67 -4.80 -51.86
CA LYS A 106 -13.93 -4.17 -51.46
C LYS A 106 -14.68 -3.72 -52.73
N ASP A 107 -15.96 -4.05 -52.81
CA ASP A 107 -16.85 -3.71 -53.94
C ASP A 107 -16.37 -4.18 -55.33
N SER A 108 -15.45 -5.15 -55.38
CA SER A 108 -14.96 -5.74 -56.64
C SER A 108 -16.04 -6.55 -57.33
N LEU A 109 -16.03 -6.51 -58.66
CA LEU A 109 -17.05 -7.18 -59.48
C LEU A 109 -16.41 -8.33 -60.26
N PRO A 110 -16.93 -9.56 -60.15
CA PRO A 110 -16.41 -10.70 -60.89
C PRO A 110 -17.14 -10.87 -62.24
N GLU A 111 -16.40 -11.23 -63.29
CA GLU A 111 -16.94 -11.59 -64.60
C GLU A 111 -16.19 -12.83 -65.14
N VAL A 112 -16.91 -13.79 -65.74
CA VAL A 112 -16.26 -14.92 -66.43
C VAL A 112 -16.20 -14.65 -67.92
N LYS A 113 -14.99 -14.62 -68.49
CA LYS A 113 -14.74 -14.47 -69.93
C LYS A 113 -13.73 -15.51 -70.40
N ASP A 114 -14.06 -16.27 -71.45
CA ASP A 114 -13.19 -17.28 -72.07
C ASP A 114 -12.58 -18.29 -71.07
N GLY A 115 -13.36 -18.76 -70.09
CA GLY A 115 -12.87 -19.70 -69.06
C GLY A 115 -11.90 -19.09 -68.03
N ARG A 116 -11.86 -17.75 -67.92
CA ARG A 116 -11.10 -17.00 -66.92
C ARG A 116 -12.04 -16.16 -66.05
N LEU A 117 -11.70 -16.02 -64.77
CA LEU A 117 -12.38 -15.13 -63.84
C LEU A 117 -11.65 -13.78 -63.81
N ILE A 118 -12.28 -12.76 -64.37
CA ILE A 118 -11.79 -11.38 -64.34
C ILE A 118 -12.44 -10.68 -63.14
N ILE A 119 -11.61 -10.11 -62.26
CA ILE A 119 -12.07 -9.38 -61.08
C ILE A 119 -11.74 -7.90 -61.28
N THR A 120 -12.79 -7.09 -61.46
CA THR A 120 -12.66 -5.65 -61.62
C THR A 120 -12.56 -4.95 -60.27
N LEU A 121 -11.42 -4.33 -60.01
CA LEU A 121 -11.12 -3.61 -58.78
C LEU A 121 -11.60 -2.16 -58.87
N LYS A 122 -12.38 -1.73 -57.87
CA LYS A 122 -12.90 -0.35 -57.80
C LYS A 122 -11.98 0.63 -57.06
N HIS A 123 -11.13 0.15 -56.16
CA HIS A 123 -10.42 0.99 -55.19
C HIS A 123 -8.88 0.90 -55.28
N GLY A 124 -8.33 0.33 -56.34
CA GLY A 124 -6.86 0.19 -56.49
C GLY A 124 -6.27 -1.07 -55.83
N GLY A 125 -4.97 -1.31 -56.05
CA GLY A 125 -4.21 -2.35 -55.33
C GLY A 125 -3.98 -3.67 -56.08
N GLY A 126 -4.10 -3.67 -57.42
CA GLY A 126 -3.82 -4.85 -58.25
C GLY A 126 -2.39 -5.38 -58.06
N ASP A 127 -1.40 -4.49 -58.00
CA ASP A 127 0.00 -4.88 -57.76
C ASP A 127 0.21 -5.59 -56.41
N LEU A 128 -0.51 -5.14 -55.37
CA LEU A 128 -0.45 -5.75 -54.04
C LEU A 128 -1.05 -7.16 -54.07
N LEU A 129 -2.22 -7.32 -54.71
CA LEU A 129 -2.88 -8.61 -54.88
C LEU A 129 -1.99 -9.60 -55.65
N LEU A 130 -1.34 -9.16 -56.73
CA LEU A 130 -0.42 -9.99 -57.51
C LEU A 130 0.88 -10.32 -56.73
N SER A 131 1.44 -9.37 -55.98
CA SER A 131 2.63 -9.60 -55.15
C SER A 131 2.42 -10.65 -54.06
N ARG A 132 1.17 -10.82 -53.61
CA ARG A 132 0.74 -11.83 -52.63
C ARG A 132 0.14 -13.08 -53.28
N HIS A 133 0.23 -13.17 -54.60
CA HIS A 133 -0.27 -14.28 -55.39
C HIS A 133 -1.77 -14.58 -55.17
N VAL A 134 -2.57 -13.54 -54.92
CA VAL A 134 -4.00 -13.70 -54.62
C VAL A 134 -4.77 -14.26 -55.83
N ASP A 135 -4.33 -13.97 -57.04
CA ASP A 135 -4.77 -14.61 -58.28
C ASP A 135 -4.67 -16.14 -58.19
N ARG A 136 -3.50 -16.65 -57.79
CA ARG A 136 -3.25 -18.08 -57.63
C ARG A 136 -4.03 -18.67 -56.46
N GLN A 137 -4.25 -17.89 -55.39
CA GLN A 137 -5.05 -18.34 -54.24
C GLN A 137 -6.52 -18.50 -54.60
N PHE A 138 -7.12 -17.57 -55.37
CA PHE A 138 -8.48 -17.76 -55.90
C PHE A 138 -8.55 -18.96 -56.83
N SER A 139 -7.62 -19.11 -57.79
CA SER A 139 -7.59 -20.29 -58.67
C SER A 139 -7.49 -21.59 -57.89
N LYS A 140 -6.65 -21.62 -56.84
CA LYS A 140 -6.49 -22.78 -55.98
C LYS A 140 -7.75 -23.07 -55.15
N LEU A 141 -8.38 -22.06 -54.57
CA LEU A 141 -9.64 -22.22 -53.83
C LEU A 141 -10.75 -22.78 -54.70
N ILE A 142 -10.91 -22.23 -55.91
CA ILE A 142 -11.93 -22.69 -56.86
C ILE A 142 -11.66 -24.14 -57.27
N TYR A 143 -10.39 -24.52 -57.42
CA TYR A 143 -10.02 -25.90 -57.70
C TYR A 143 -10.24 -26.84 -56.49
N GLU A 144 -9.84 -26.43 -55.28
CA GLU A 144 -10.01 -27.23 -54.06
C GLU A 144 -11.50 -27.43 -53.72
N GLU A 145 -12.32 -26.39 -53.87
CA GLU A 145 -13.74 -26.42 -53.53
C GLU A 145 -14.60 -27.04 -54.62
N PHE A 146 -14.33 -26.78 -55.91
CA PHE A 146 -15.23 -27.18 -57.01
C PHE A 146 -14.59 -28.11 -58.03
N GLY A 147 -13.28 -28.39 -57.94
CA GLY A 147 -12.55 -29.16 -58.95
C GLY A 147 -12.37 -28.42 -60.29
N ILE A 148 -12.67 -27.12 -60.35
CA ILE A 148 -12.63 -26.31 -61.58
C ILE A 148 -11.26 -25.63 -61.70
N ASN A 149 -10.58 -25.84 -62.83
CA ASN A 149 -9.35 -25.14 -63.13
C ASN A 149 -9.65 -23.85 -63.87
N MET A 150 -9.65 -22.72 -63.15
CA MET A 150 -9.96 -21.41 -63.69
C MET A 150 -8.86 -20.40 -63.33
N LYS A 151 -8.33 -19.71 -64.35
CA LYS A 151 -7.32 -18.67 -64.16
C LYS A 151 -7.99 -17.36 -63.74
N VAL A 152 -7.42 -16.67 -62.76
CA VAL A 152 -7.95 -15.42 -62.21
C VAL A 152 -7.07 -14.25 -62.65
N GLU A 153 -7.69 -13.18 -63.15
CA GLU A 153 -7.03 -11.96 -63.61
C GLU A 153 -7.69 -10.74 -62.97
N PHE A 154 -6.92 -9.68 -62.68
CA PHE A 154 -7.43 -8.44 -62.10
C PHE A 154 -7.41 -7.31 -63.15
N ASP A 155 -8.47 -6.51 -63.21
CA ASP A 155 -8.55 -5.32 -64.05
C ASP A 155 -9.23 -4.13 -63.31
N GLY A 156 -9.47 -3.03 -64.02
CA GLY A 156 -10.01 -1.79 -63.43
C GLY A 156 -8.92 -0.87 -62.88
N MET A 157 -9.08 -0.37 -61.65
CA MET A 157 -8.12 0.52 -61.02
C MET A 157 -6.96 -0.30 -60.44
N LEU A 158 -5.83 -0.38 -61.15
CA LEU A 158 -4.71 -1.27 -60.77
C LEU A 158 -3.67 -0.63 -59.86
N VAL A 159 -3.47 0.69 -59.94
CA VAL A 159 -2.45 1.43 -59.17
C VAL A 159 -3.12 2.21 -58.03
N THR A 160 -2.68 1.97 -56.80
CA THR A 160 -3.04 2.77 -55.62
C THR A 160 -2.03 3.91 -55.46
N ASP A 161 -2.51 5.12 -55.16
CA ASP A 161 -1.64 6.27 -54.89
C ASP A 161 -0.77 6.00 -53.65
N LYS A 162 0.55 5.94 -53.88
CA LYS A 162 1.58 5.66 -52.86
C LYS A 162 1.68 6.75 -51.80
N HIS A 163 1.02 7.89 -51.99
CA HIS A 163 1.00 9.02 -51.06
C HIS A 163 -0.30 9.14 -50.23
N SER A 164 -1.27 8.23 -50.40
CA SER A 164 -2.50 8.26 -49.59
C SER A 164 -2.24 7.90 -48.12
N THR A 165 -2.82 8.69 -47.21
CA THR A 165 -2.76 8.50 -45.75
C THR A 165 -3.22 7.11 -45.32
N ALA A 166 -4.24 6.56 -45.99
CA ALA A 166 -4.73 5.20 -45.76
C ALA A 166 -3.67 4.11 -45.99
N PHE A 167 -2.80 4.23 -47.00
CA PHE A 167 -1.74 3.26 -47.29
C PHE A 167 -0.61 3.31 -46.23
N ILE A 168 -0.26 4.52 -45.78
CA ILE A 168 0.75 4.74 -44.73
C ILE A 168 0.25 4.24 -43.37
N GLU A 169 -1.03 4.48 -43.05
CA GLU A 169 -1.66 4.02 -41.82
C GLU A 169 -1.85 2.49 -41.80
N HIS A 170 -2.20 1.88 -42.94
CA HIS A 170 -2.28 0.42 -43.07
C HIS A 170 -0.91 -0.24 -42.89
N LYS A 171 0.17 0.39 -43.38
CA LYS A 171 1.54 -0.09 -43.20
C LYS A 171 2.00 0.02 -41.73
N LYS A 172 1.58 1.08 -41.02
CA LYS A 172 1.78 1.24 -39.57
C LYS A 172 1.00 0.19 -38.77
N LYS A 173 -0.29 0.01 -39.02
CA LYS A 173 -1.13 -1.01 -38.35
C LYS A 173 -0.65 -2.44 -38.63
N ALA A 174 -0.19 -2.74 -39.84
CA ALA A 174 0.42 -4.03 -40.17
C ALA A 174 1.77 -4.24 -39.47
N ALA A 175 2.60 -3.20 -39.33
CA ALA A 175 3.84 -3.26 -38.58
C ALA A 175 3.60 -3.46 -37.07
N GLU A 176 2.56 -2.83 -36.53
CA GLU A 176 2.17 -2.94 -35.12
C GLU A 176 1.50 -4.29 -34.80
N ALA A 177 0.66 -4.80 -35.69
CA ALA A 177 0.10 -6.15 -35.60
C ALA A 177 1.20 -7.22 -35.70
N SER A 178 2.16 -7.09 -36.62
CA SER A 178 3.35 -7.96 -36.67
C SER A 178 4.21 -7.84 -35.42
N ARG A 179 4.30 -6.65 -34.81
CA ARG A 179 5.04 -6.44 -33.56
C ARG A 179 4.31 -7.09 -32.38
N ARG A 180 2.98 -7.01 -32.29
CA ARG A 180 2.17 -7.74 -31.29
C ARG A 180 2.24 -9.25 -31.50
N LYS A 181 2.15 -9.72 -32.75
CA LYS A 181 2.24 -11.15 -33.09
C LYS A 181 3.64 -11.71 -32.81
N ALA A 182 4.70 -10.94 -33.08
CA ALA A 182 6.07 -11.28 -32.71
C ALA A 182 6.31 -11.25 -31.19
N VAL A 183 5.53 -10.48 -30.42
CA VAL A 183 5.55 -10.51 -28.94
C VAL A 183 4.81 -11.73 -28.41
N ILE A 184 3.68 -12.11 -29.01
CA ILE A 184 2.93 -13.33 -28.67
C ILE A 184 3.74 -14.58 -29.05
N GLU A 185 4.29 -14.64 -30.27
CA GLU A 185 5.20 -15.72 -30.69
C GLU A 185 6.47 -15.73 -29.84
N LYS A 186 7.00 -14.58 -29.39
CA LYS A 186 8.12 -14.55 -28.42
C LYS A 186 7.75 -15.13 -27.06
N ASN A 187 6.52 -14.93 -26.59
CA ASN A 187 6.02 -15.50 -25.33
C ASN A 187 5.72 -16.99 -25.48
N GLU A 188 5.11 -17.40 -26.59
CA GLU A 188 4.84 -18.82 -26.88
C GLU A 188 6.15 -19.58 -27.14
N ASP A 189 7.12 -19.02 -27.88
CA ASP A 189 8.46 -19.61 -28.05
C ASP A 189 9.25 -19.64 -26.74
N PHE A 190 9.03 -18.70 -25.82
CA PHE A 190 9.62 -18.73 -24.48
C PHE A 190 9.07 -19.88 -23.64
N GLU A 191 7.75 -20.07 -23.63
CA GLU A 191 7.11 -21.21 -22.96
C GLU A 191 7.50 -22.55 -23.61
N THR A 192 7.60 -22.58 -24.94
CA THR A 192 7.92 -23.79 -25.69
C THR A 192 9.39 -24.18 -25.56
N ASN A 193 10.32 -23.21 -25.55
CA ASN A 193 11.73 -23.49 -25.27
C ASN A 193 11.97 -23.87 -23.81
N MET A 194 11.12 -23.45 -22.87
CA MET A 194 11.15 -23.92 -21.48
C MET A 194 10.58 -25.34 -21.31
N ALA A 195 9.88 -25.90 -22.31
CA ALA A 195 9.23 -27.21 -22.27
C ALA A 195 10.16 -28.42 -22.56
N ALA A 196 11.46 -28.29 -22.36
CA ALA A 196 12.31 -29.47 -22.09
C ALA A 196 12.20 -29.81 -20.60
N ALA A 197 12.00 -31.11 -20.28
CA ALA A 197 11.74 -31.62 -18.93
C ALA A 197 12.51 -30.85 -17.84
N PRO A 198 11.83 -30.20 -16.88
CA PRO A 198 12.47 -29.20 -16.06
C PRO A 198 13.33 -29.88 -14.99
N VAL A 199 14.65 -29.63 -15.03
CA VAL A 199 15.51 -29.83 -13.86
C VAL A 199 15.05 -28.82 -12.79
N LYS A 200 14.13 -29.24 -11.91
CA LYS A 200 13.69 -28.46 -10.74
C LYS A 200 14.43 -28.98 -9.52
N LYS A 201 15.29 -28.15 -8.93
CA LYS A 201 15.88 -28.40 -7.62
C LYS A 201 15.19 -27.49 -6.61
N THR A 202 14.57 -28.09 -5.60
CA THR A 202 13.85 -27.39 -4.54
C THR A 202 14.53 -27.65 -3.21
N VAL A 203 14.54 -26.65 -2.33
CA VAL A 203 15.05 -26.77 -0.96
C VAL A 203 13.95 -26.26 -0.03
N SER A 204 13.69 -27.00 1.05
CA SER A 204 12.72 -26.61 2.07
C SER A 204 13.35 -26.00 3.31
N VAL A 205 14.58 -26.37 3.62
CA VAL A 205 15.36 -25.83 4.75
C VAL A 205 16.60 -25.11 4.24
N ARG A 206 16.65 -23.78 4.40
CA ARG A 206 17.82 -22.98 4.08
C ARG A 206 18.85 -23.07 5.21
N ASN A 207 20.05 -23.53 4.88
CA ASN A 207 21.20 -23.59 5.79
C ASN A 207 22.51 -23.38 5.00
N GLY A 208 23.55 -22.90 5.68
CA GLY A 208 24.90 -22.74 5.10
C GLY A 208 24.89 -22.09 3.71
N GLU A 209 25.31 -22.86 2.71
CA GLU A 209 25.45 -22.42 1.31
C GLU A 209 24.11 -22.08 0.60
N ASN A 210 22.96 -22.48 1.16
CA ASN A 210 21.62 -22.21 0.59
C ASN A 210 20.91 -21.01 1.23
N LEU A 211 21.57 -20.25 2.13
CA LEU A 211 20.99 -19.05 2.75
C LEU A 211 20.80 -17.92 1.72
N LEU A 212 21.77 -17.75 0.82
CA LEU A 212 21.66 -16.86 -0.32
C LEU A 212 21.12 -17.64 -1.53
N PRO A 213 20.41 -16.98 -2.47
CA PRO A 213 19.99 -17.63 -3.70
C PRO A 213 21.18 -18.24 -4.42
N SER A 214 20.98 -19.42 -5.00
CA SER A 214 21.98 -20.15 -5.76
C SER A 214 21.39 -20.66 -7.06
N TYR A 215 22.24 -21.13 -7.97
CA TYR A 215 21.86 -21.55 -9.31
C TYR A 215 21.95 -23.07 -9.48
N ILE A 216 21.28 -23.60 -10.51
CA ILE A 216 21.31 -25.01 -10.91
C ILE A 216 22.29 -25.15 -12.09
N PRO A 217 23.53 -25.64 -11.88
CA PRO A 217 24.53 -25.72 -12.96
C PRO A 217 24.08 -26.53 -14.18
N GLU A 218 23.21 -27.53 -13.98
CA GLU A 218 22.70 -28.39 -15.05
C GLU A 218 21.67 -27.67 -15.95
N SER A 219 21.21 -26.48 -15.55
CA SER A 219 20.19 -25.71 -16.26
C SER A 219 20.74 -24.66 -17.25
N VAL A 220 22.07 -24.58 -17.40
CA VAL A 220 22.76 -23.58 -18.23
C VAL A 220 22.36 -23.70 -19.70
N ARG A 221 21.94 -22.59 -20.30
CA ARG A 221 21.59 -22.50 -21.74
C ARG A 221 22.18 -21.23 -22.35
N GLU A 222 23.01 -21.38 -23.38
CA GLU A 222 23.71 -20.28 -24.05
C GLU A 222 22.74 -19.28 -24.71
N ILE A 223 23.03 -17.98 -24.58
CA ILE A 223 22.24 -16.87 -25.14
C ILE A 223 23.09 -16.02 -26.10
N TYR A 224 24.31 -15.66 -25.70
CA TYR A 224 25.18 -14.74 -26.43
C TYR A 224 26.63 -15.21 -26.34
N GLY A 225 27.39 -15.11 -27.43
CA GLY A 225 28.78 -15.55 -27.49
C GLY A 225 28.95 -17.07 -27.32
N HIS A 226 30.15 -17.51 -26.94
CA HIS A 226 30.44 -18.93 -26.70
C HIS A 226 30.63 -19.21 -25.21
N PHE A 227 29.83 -20.13 -24.66
CA PHE A 227 29.88 -20.57 -23.28
C PHE A 227 30.27 -22.05 -23.20
N PRO A 228 31.34 -22.42 -22.47
CA PRO A 228 31.81 -23.81 -22.39
C PRO A 228 30.76 -24.71 -21.70
N LYS A 229 30.50 -25.90 -22.27
CA LYS A 229 29.53 -26.88 -21.76
C LYS A 229 29.99 -27.67 -20.51
N SER A 230 31.20 -27.42 -20.00
CA SER A 230 31.77 -28.12 -18.84
C SER A 230 31.27 -27.52 -17.52
N LYS A 231 31.31 -28.30 -16.42
CA LYS A 231 31.03 -27.84 -15.04
C LYS A 231 32.03 -26.75 -14.63
N VAL A 232 31.72 -25.49 -14.90
CA VAL A 232 32.51 -24.34 -14.45
C VAL A 232 31.85 -23.76 -13.21
N ASN A 233 32.57 -23.73 -12.09
CA ASN A 233 32.12 -23.09 -10.87
C ASN A 233 32.22 -21.56 -11.04
N ALA A 234 31.12 -20.86 -10.74
CA ALA A 234 31.12 -19.40 -10.75
C ALA A 234 31.93 -18.85 -9.55
N VAL A 235 32.70 -17.80 -9.81
CA VAL A 235 33.37 -17.02 -8.76
C VAL A 235 32.34 -16.05 -8.16
N PRO A 236 32.26 -15.90 -6.83
CA PRO A 236 31.42 -14.89 -6.20
C PRO A 236 31.79 -13.47 -6.66
N ILE A 237 30.81 -12.62 -6.93
CA ILE A 237 31.02 -11.24 -7.40
C ILE A 237 31.80 -10.42 -6.37
N SER A 238 31.58 -10.68 -5.07
CA SER A 238 32.35 -10.07 -3.97
C SER A 238 33.88 -10.32 -4.02
N LYS A 239 34.36 -11.30 -4.79
CA LYS A 239 35.78 -11.60 -4.98
C LYS A 239 36.34 -11.06 -6.30
N ILE A 240 35.54 -10.33 -7.07
CA ILE A 240 35.97 -9.80 -8.36
C ILE A 240 36.83 -8.56 -8.15
N THR A 241 38.06 -8.63 -8.65
CA THR A 241 39.04 -7.54 -8.62
C THR A 241 39.54 -7.25 -10.05
N PRO A 242 40.09 -6.06 -10.33
CA PRO A 242 40.59 -5.71 -11.68
C PRO A 242 41.67 -6.64 -12.22
N ASP A 243 42.44 -7.28 -11.35
CA ASP A 243 43.57 -8.15 -11.68
C ASP A 243 43.16 -9.60 -11.99
N ILE A 244 41.90 -9.99 -11.75
CA ILE A 244 41.42 -11.37 -11.96
C ILE A 244 41.42 -11.79 -13.44
N GLY A 245 41.47 -10.83 -14.37
CA GLY A 245 41.47 -11.09 -15.80
C GLY A 245 40.13 -11.65 -16.29
N SER A 246 40.10 -12.92 -16.74
CA SER A 246 38.88 -13.57 -17.22
C SER A 246 38.23 -14.41 -16.13
N ALA A 247 36.97 -14.13 -15.80
CA ALA A 247 36.19 -14.85 -14.80
C ALA A 247 34.89 -15.43 -15.38
N VAL A 248 34.33 -16.40 -14.65
CA VAL A 248 32.95 -16.86 -14.85
C VAL A 248 32.19 -16.52 -13.58
N ILE A 249 31.13 -15.73 -13.71
CA ILE A 249 30.25 -15.34 -12.61
C ILE A 249 28.81 -15.74 -12.93
N TRP A 250 27.96 -15.75 -11.92
CA TRP A 250 26.52 -15.83 -12.10
C TRP A 250 25.86 -14.63 -11.43
N GLY A 251 24.64 -14.31 -11.83
CA GLY A 251 23.85 -13.30 -11.14
C GLY A 251 22.46 -13.12 -11.73
N GLU A 252 21.57 -12.54 -10.93
CA GLU A 252 20.26 -12.10 -11.35
C GLU A 252 20.31 -10.67 -11.88
N ILE A 253 19.70 -10.45 -13.04
CA ILE A 253 19.62 -9.12 -13.65
C ILE A 253 18.59 -8.27 -12.90
N PHE A 254 19.00 -7.16 -12.31
CA PHE A 254 18.08 -6.24 -11.63
C PHE A 254 17.91 -4.90 -12.37
N SER A 255 18.80 -4.58 -13.32
CA SER A 255 18.77 -3.36 -14.13
C SER A 255 19.33 -3.60 -15.53
N ILE A 256 18.71 -3.00 -16.55
CA ILE A 256 19.19 -2.98 -17.94
C ILE A 256 18.99 -1.58 -18.49
N SER A 257 20.06 -0.99 -19.02
CA SER A 257 19.99 0.24 -19.80
C SER A 257 20.62 0.05 -21.18
N VAL A 258 19.98 0.60 -22.20
CA VAL A 258 20.43 0.50 -23.59
C VAL A 258 20.54 1.90 -24.17
N LYS A 259 21.71 2.23 -24.72
CA LYS A 259 21.97 3.50 -25.42
C LYS A 259 22.43 3.21 -26.84
N GLU A 260 21.97 4.01 -27.81
CA GLU A 260 22.46 3.95 -29.19
C GLU A 260 23.65 4.90 -29.39
N THR A 261 24.60 4.50 -30.23
CA THR A 261 25.68 5.40 -30.66
C THR A 261 25.13 6.52 -31.55
N ARG A 262 25.82 7.67 -31.62
CA ARG A 262 25.37 8.84 -32.40
C ARG A 262 25.11 8.53 -33.88
N ASP A 263 25.84 7.56 -34.44
CA ASP A 263 25.69 7.07 -35.81
C ASP A 263 24.61 5.98 -35.98
N LYS A 264 23.93 5.59 -34.89
CA LYS A 264 22.90 4.54 -34.81
C LYS A 264 23.34 3.16 -35.34
N GLN A 265 24.64 2.90 -35.44
CA GLN A 265 25.16 1.62 -35.95
C GLN A 265 25.36 0.57 -34.85
N ARG A 266 25.52 1.00 -33.59
CA ARG A 266 25.78 0.11 -32.45
C ARG A 266 24.88 0.45 -31.26
N LYS A 267 24.60 -0.56 -30.45
CA LYS A 267 23.95 -0.43 -29.14
C LYS A 267 24.96 -0.72 -28.03
N ILE A 268 24.87 0.06 -26.97
CA ILE A 268 25.63 -0.09 -25.74
C ILE A 268 24.65 -0.56 -24.66
N TYR A 269 24.80 -1.81 -24.23
CA TYR A 269 24.06 -2.38 -23.11
C TYR A 269 24.88 -2.21 -21.84
N SER A 270 24.25 -1.69 -20.79
CA SER A 270 24.76 -1.75 -19.42
C SER A 270 23.74 -2.54 -18.60
N ILE A 271 24.15 -3.73 -18.15
CA ILE A 271 23.29 -4.69 -17.48
C ILE A 271 23.88 -4.94 -16.10
N ASP A 272 23.13 -4.63 -15.05
CA ASP A 272 23.60 -4.84 -13.68
C ASP A 272 23.08 -6.18 -13.16
N ILE A 273 24.01 -7.00 -12.67
CA ILE A 273 23.71 -8.32 -12.11
C ILE A 273 24.19 -8.43 -10.67
N THR A 274 23.49 -9.24 -9.87
CA THR A 274 23.87 -9.54 -8.48
C THR A 274 23.83 -11.03 -8.21
N ASP A 275 24.83 -11.54 -7.49
CA ASP A 275 24.81 -12.88 -6.90
C ASP A 275 24.43 -12.83 -5.41
N TYR A 276 23.94 -11.67 -4.96
CA TYR A 276 23.59 -11.33 -3.59
C TYR A 276 24.77 -11.20 -2.61
N THR A 277 26.00 -11.56 -3.02
CA THR A 277 27.23 -11.24 -2.29
C THR A 277 27.79 -9.87 -2.67
N SER A 278 27.62 -9.47 -3.93
CA SER A 278 27.89 -8.14 -4.47
C SER A 278 27.16 -7.98 -5.80
N SER A 279 27.42 -6.88 -6.52
CA SER A 279 26.87 -6.62 -7.85
C SER A 279 27.91 -6.02 -8.78
N ILE A 280 27.77 -6.26 -10.08
CA ILE A 280 28.68 -5.73 -11.11
C ILE A 280 27.91 -5.37 -12.39
N THR A 281 28.37 -4.35 -13.10
CA THR A 281 27.85 -3.96 -14.41
C THR A 281 28.53 -4.75 -15.53
N LEU A 282 27.71 -5.37 -16.37
CA LEU A 282 28.11 -5.96 -17.64
C LEU A 282 27.97 -4.91 -18.74
N LYS A 283 29.03 -4.66 -19.50
CA LYS A 283 29.01 -3.65 -20.56
C LYS A 283 29.31 -4.23 -21.93
N ILE A 284 28.29 -4.28 -22.78
CA ILE A 284 28.34 -4.90 -24.12
C ILE A 284 28.15 -3.81 -25.17
N ILE A 285 29.04 -3.77 -26.16
CA ILE A 285 28.92 -2.87 -27.31
C ILE A 285 28.80 -3.74 -28.54
N GLU A 286 27.63 -3.72 -29.18
CA GLU A 286 27.32 -4.64 -30.27
C GLU A 286 26.64 -3.93 -31.45
N SER A 287 26.84 -4.46 -32.65
CA SER A 287 26.16 -3.99 -33.86
C SER A 287 24.65 -4.23 -33.80
N VAL A 288 23.84 -3.31 -34.33
CA VAL A 288 22.36 -3.41 -34.28
C VAL A 288 21.85 -4.72 -34.89
N SER A 289 22.52 -5.25 -35.92
CA SER A 289 22.18 -6.52 -36.56
C SER A 289 22.37 -7.76 -35.66
N GLN A 290 23.27 -7.70 -34.68
CA GLN A 290 23.59 -8.81 -33.76
C GLN A 290 22.93 -8.67 -32.37
N CYS A 291 22.15 -7.61 -32.16
CA CYS A 291 21.50 -7.32 -30.88
C CYS A 291 20.29 -8.21 -30.53
N LYS A 292 19.73 -8.95 -31.50
CA LYS A 292 18.47 -9.72 -31.31
C LYS A 292 18.50 -10.72 -30.15
N THR A 293 19.67 -11.25 -29.80
CA THR A 293 19.85 -12.17 -28.66
C THR A 293 19.96 -11.43 -27.33
N LEU A 294 20.60 -10.27 -27.30
CA LEU A 294 20.74 -9.42 -26.11
C LEU A 294 19.43 -8.73 -25.73
N ASP A 295 18.60 -8.37 -26.72
CA ASP A 295 17.24 -7.84 -26.53
C ASP A 295 16.28 -8.86 -25.85
N LYS A 296 16.71 -10.12 -25.64
CA LYS A 296 15.97 -11.13 -24.86
C LYS A 296 16.24 -11.05 -23.35
N LEU A 297 17.29 -10.36 -22.94
CA LEU A 297 17.61 -10.21 -21.52
C LEU A 297 16.56 -9.30 -20.84
N CYS A 298 16.10 -9.70 -19.66
CA CYS A 298 15.11 -8.95 -18.90
C CYS A 298 15.40 -9.01 -17.40
N LYS A 299 14.82 -8.05 -16.66
CA LYS A 299 14.92 -7.99 -15.20
C LYS A 299 14.32 -9.25 -14.57
N GLY A 300 14.95 -9.78 -13.52
CA GLY A 300 14.61 -11.02 -12.83
C GLY A 300 15.20 -12.28 -13.47
N MET A 301 15.77 -12.20 -14.67
CA MET A 301 16.41 -13.35 -15.29
C MET A 301 17.78 -13.62 -14.67
N SER A 302 18.05 -14.89 -14.35
CA SER A 302 19.35 -15.34 -13.86
C SER A 302 20.25 -15.77 -14.99
N VAL A 303 21.49 -15.28 -14.97
CA VAL A 303 22.47 -15.52 -16.04
C VAL A 303 23.81 -15.97 -15.47
N MET A 304 24.53 -16.79 -16.23
CA MET A 304 25.97 -17.02 -16.08
C MET A 304 26.72 -16.25 -17.17
N VAL A 305 27.80 -15.60 -16.78
CA VAL A 305 28.57 -14.70 -17.63
C VAL A 305 30.03 -15.09 -17.58
N LYS A 306 30.63 -15.33 -18.75
CA LYS A 306 32.06 -15.52 -18.93
C LYS A 306 32.62 -14.30 -19.64
N GLY A 307 33.69 -13.70 -19.13
CA GLY A 307 34.19 -12.44 -19.67
C GLY A 307 35.42 -11.91 -18.94
N ASN A 308 35.94 -10.81 -19.44
CA ASN A 308 37.08 -10.12 -18.84
C ASN A 308 36.58 -9.02 -17.90
N VAL A 309 37.23 -8.87 -16.76
CA VAL A 309 37.02 -7.77 -15.82
C VAL A 309 38.05 -6.70 -16.13
N GLU A 310 37.61 -5.46 -16.34
CA GLU A 310 38.49 -4.34 -16.67
C GLU A 310 37.96 -3.03 -16.09
N TYR A 311 38.84 -2.04 -15.93
CA TYR A 311 38.45 -0.70 -15.52
C TYR A 311 38.00 0.12 -16.73
N ASP A 312 36.71 0.47 -16.80
CA ASP A 312 36.16 1.34 -17.83
C ASP A 312 36.47 2.80 -17.50
N LYS A 313 37.32 3.44 -18.31
CA LYS A 313 37.76 4.82 -18.11
C LYS A 313 36.65 5.86 -18.28
N TYR A 314 35.59 5.53 -19.02
CA TYR A 314 34.48 6.44 -19.28
C TYR A 314 33.52 6.47 -18.09
N ASP A 315 33.13 5.28 -17.59
CA ASP A 315 32.27 5.17 -16.41
C ASP A 315 33.03 5.33 -15.09
N ARG A 316 34.38 5.23 -15.14
CA ARG A 316 35.29 5.26 -13.99
C ARG A 316 34.99 4.14 -12.99
N GLU A 317 34.72 2.95 -13.52
CA GLU A 317 34.27 1.80 -12.73
C GLU A 317 34.84 0.50 -13.27
N ILE A 318 34.95 -0.51 -12.41
CA ILE A 318 35.27 -1.89 -12.79
C ILE A 318 34.02 -2.52 -13.40
N VAL A 319 34.11 -2.90 -14.66
CA VAL A 319 33.01 -3.55 -15.40
C VAL A 319 33.47 -4.90 -15.94
N MET A 320 32.51 -5.78 -16.21
CA MET A 320 32.78 -7.02 -16.93
C MET A 320 32.39 -6.88 -18.40
N ARG A 321 33.29 -7.30 -19.30
CA ARG A 321 33.05 -7.43 -20.75
C ARG A 321 32.69 -8.89 -21.08
N PRO A 322 31.41 -9.21 -21.30
CA PRO A 322 30.98 -10.56 -21.59
C PRO A 322 31.56 -11.06 -22.92
N ARG A 323 32.16 -12.26 -22.90
CA ARG A 323 32.49 -13.08 -24.08
C ARG A 323 31.46 -14.19 -24.31
N GLY A 324 30.70 -14.52 -23.27
CA GLY A 324 29.59 -15.47 -23.33
C GLY A 324 28.58 -15.22 -22.21
N ILE A 325 27.29 -15.32 -22.51
CA ILE A 325 26.18 -15.23 -21.55
C ILE A 325 25.27 -16.44 -21.78
N ALA A 326 24.86 -17.06 -20.67
CA ALA A 326 23.90 -18.16 -20.67
C ALA A 326 22.81 -17.90 -19.62
N SER A 327 21.56 -18.28 -19.86
CA SER A 327 20.54 -18.33 -18.80
C SER A 327 20.80 -19.50 -17.88
N VAL A 328 20.48 -19.33 -16.59
CA VAL A 328 20.49 -20.39 -15.59
C VAL A 328 19.25 -20.27 -14.71
N LYS A 329 18.77 -21.39 -14.17
CA LYS A 329 17.65 -21.40 -13.20
C LYS A 329 18.19 -21.32 -11.78
N GLN A 330 17.45 -20.63 -10.90
CA GLN A 330 17.74 -20.60 -9.47
C GLN A 330 17.18 -21.83 -8.76
N ILE A 331 17.80 -22.20 -7.64
CA ILE A 331 17.20 -23.12 -6.68
C ILE A 331 16.01 -22.42 -6.04
N THR A 332 14.87 -23.10 -6.04
CA THR A 332 13.61 -22.54 -5.51
C THR A 332 13.40 -23.00 -4.07
N VAL A 333 13.03 -22.07 -3.19
CA VAL A 333 12.65 -22.38 -1.81
C VAL A 333 11.17 -22.71 -1.79
N ASN A 334 10.83 -23.92 -1.35
CA ASN A 334 9.44 -24.35 -1.27
C ASN A 334 9.15 -24.97 0.10
N ASP A 335 8.00 -24.67 0.66
CA ASP A 335 7.51 -25.33 1.87
C ASP A 335 7.01 -26.74 1.50
N THR A 336 7.65 -27.78 2.04
CA THR A 336 7.37 -29.19 1.72
C THR A 336 6.59 -29.93 2.81
N ALA A 337 6.38 -29.31 3.98
CA ALA A 337 5.64 -29.91 5.08
C ALA A 337 4.21 -30.32 4.65
N PRO A 338 3.69 -31.47 5.09
CA PRO A 338 2.35 -31.92 4.72
C PRO A 338 1.27 -31.00 5.30
N GLU A 339 1.44 -30.57 6.54
CA GLU A 339 0.61 -29.58 7.22
C GLU A 339 1.40 -28.28 7.34
N LYS A 340 0.78 -27.15 6.98
CA LYS A 340 1.45 -25.85 6.89
C LYS A 340 1.26 -25.05 8.16
N ARG A 341 2.30 -24.34 8.60
CA ARG A 341 2.19 -23.35 9.68
C ARG A 341 1.42 -22.11 9.23
N VAL A 342 1.04 -21.28 10.20
CA VAL A 342 0.60 -19.90 9.99
C VAL A 342 1.59 -18.96 10.67
N GLU A 343 2.05 -17.93 9.97
CA GLU A 343 2.86 -16.86 10.59
C GLU A 343 1.94 -15.86 11.28
N LEU A 344 2.20 -15.60 12.57
CA LEU A 344 1.36 -14.76 13.43
C LEU A 344 2.06 -13.47 13.88
N HIS A 345 3.35 -13.31 13.58
CA HIS A 345 4.16 -12.15 13.94
C HIS A 345 5.06 -11.75 12.77
N LEU A 346 4.66 -10.69 12.06
CA LEU A 346 5.26 -10.28 10.80
C LEU A 346 5.11 -8.77 10.56
N HIS A 347 6.24 -8.16 10.20
CA HIS A 347 6.44 -6.75 9.92
C HIS A 347 6.63 -6.53 8.43
N THR A 348 6.02 -5.47 7.94
CA THR A 348 6.10 -5.01 6.56
C THR A 348 6.97 -3.76 6.47
N ASN A 349 7.15 -3.24 5.26
CA ASN A 349 7.76 -1.93 5.01
C ASN A 349 7.02 -0.74 5.67
N MET A 350 5.86 -0.97 6.30
CA MET A 350 5.15 0.03 7.11
C MET A 350 5.58 0.06 8.59
N SER A 351 6.35 -0.92 9.06
CA SER A 351 7.12 -0.81 10.30
C SER A 351 8.29 0.14 10.08
N ALA A 352 8.12 1.38 10.56
CA ALA A 352 8.93 2.52 10.14
C ALA A 352 10.44 2.28 10.34
N MET A 353 11.20 2.38 9.25
CA MET A 353 12.66 2.20 9.20
C MET A 353 13.16 0.84 9.72
N ASP A 354 12.31 -0.19 9.72
CA ASP A 354 12.64 -1.50 10.29
C ASP A 354 12.34 -2.66 9.32
N GLY A 355 11.05 -2.94 9.07
CA GLY A 355 10.64 -3.92 8.07
C GLY A 355 10.93 -3.42 6.65
N VAL A 356 11.32 -4.32 5.74
CA VAL A 356 11.74 -3.95 4.37
C VAL A 356 10.89 -4.56 3.25
N SER A 357 10.14 -5.63 3.54
CA SER A 357 9.31 -6.30 2.53
C SER A 357 7.89 -5.75 2.52
N SER A 358 7.30 -5.57 1.33
CA SER A 358 5.91 -5.14 1.19
C SER A 358 4.94 -6.22 1.65
N ALA A 359 3.73 -5.83 2.07
CA ALA A 359 2.69 -6.79 2.44
C ALA A 359 2.31 -7.67 1.25
N GLU A 360 2.30 -7.11 0.02
CA GLU A 360 2.06 -7.88 -1.19
C GLU A 360 3.02 -9.07 -1.31
N SER A 361 4.33 -8.82 -1.16
CA SER A 361 5.35 -9.86 -1.34
C SER A 361 5.23 -10.98 -0.30
N LEU A 362 4.90 -10.62 0.94
CA LEU A 362 4.77 -11.55 2.07
C LEU A 362 3.49 -12.40 1.93
N VAL A 363 2.35 -11.79 1.60
CA VAL A 363 1.07 -12.49 1.39
C VAL A 363 1.16 -13.44 0.19
N ARG A 364 1.76 -12.99 -0.92
CA ARG A 364 1.98 -13.87 -2.10
C ARG A 364 2.90 -15.04 -1.76
N ARG A 365 3.93 -14.85 -0.94
CA ARG A 365 4.83 -15.94 -0.51
C ARG A 365 4.11 -16.96 0.36
N ALA A 366 3.31 -16.51 1.33
CA ALA A 366 2.52 -17.39 2.18
C ALA A 366 1.54 -18.24 1.32
N ALA A 367 0.85 -17.62 0.37
CA ALA A 367 -0.04 -18.33 -0.56
C ALA A 367 0.73 -19.31 -1.47
N GLN A 368 1.92 -18.93 -1.95
CA GLN A 368 2.78 -19.81 -2.74
C GLN A 368 3.23 -21.05 -1.95
N TRP A 369 3.52 -20.90 -0.66
CA TRP A 369 3.88 -22.00 0.24
C TRP A 369 2.68 -22.80 0.74
N GLY A 370 1.46 -22.41 0.37
CA GLY A 370 0.22 -23.10 0.76
C GLY A 370 -0.19 -22.85 2.22
N HIS A 371 0.32 -21.80 2.85
CA HIS A 371 -0.13 -21.41 4.19
C HIS A 371 -1.58 -20.95 4.10
N LYS A 372 -2.45 -21.44 4.98
CA LYS A 372 -3.89 -21.08 4.95
C LYS A 372 -4.14 -19.62 5.31
N ALA A 373 -3.26 -19.04 6.12
CA ALA A 373 -3.36 -17.68 6.61
C ALA A 373 -1.98 -17.06 6.85
N VAL A 374 -1.93 -15.73 6.95
CA VAL A 374 -0.75 -14.95 7.35
C VAL A 374 -1.18 -13.71 8.11
N ALA A 375 -0.52 -13.39 9.22
CA ALA A 375 -0.79 -12.18 9.97
C ALA A 375 0.05 -10.99 9.49
N ILE A 376 -0.49 -9.78 9.64
CA ILE A 376 0.22 -8.51 9.46
C ILE A 376 0.20 -7.80 10.81
N THR A 377 1.35 -7.56 11.42
CA THR A 377 1.49 -7.06 12.80
C THR A 377 2.53 -5.95 12.91
N ASP A 378 2.44 -4.93 12.05
CA ASP A 378 3.38 -3.81 12.06
C ASP A 378 3.44 -3.06 13.41
N HIS A 379 4.58 -2.42 13.69
CA HIS A 379 4.80 -1.69 14.94
C HIS A 379 3.84 -0.50 15.11
N GLY A 380 2.84 -0.67 15.96
CA GLY A 380 1.88 0.36 16.37
C GLY A 380 0.98 0.90 15.26
N VAL A 381 1.00 0.34 14.05
CA VAL A 381 0.33 0.90 12.86
C VAL A 381 -0.37 -0.15 12.02
N ALA A 382 -1.42 0.26 11.29
CA ALA A 382 -2.20 -0.59 10.38
C ALA A 382 -2.01 -0.25 8.89
N GLN A 383 -0.98 0.52 8.52
CA GLN A 383 -0.85 1.11 7.17
C GLN A 383 -0.66 0.08 6.04
N ALA A 384 -0.24 -1.14 6.35
CA ALA A 384 -0.11 -2.22 5.38
C ALA A 384 -1.43 -2.97 5.11
N PHE A 385 -2.49 -2.71 5.89
CA PHE A 385 -3.77 -3.42 5.77
C PHE A 385 -4.41 -3.27 4.38
N PRO A 386 -4.43 -2.08 3.75
CA PRO A 386 -5.00 -1.93 2.41
C PRO A 386 -4.25 -2.74 1.35
N GLU A 387 -2.92 -2.74 1.37
CA GLU A 387 -2.10 -3.51 0.43
C GLU A 387 -2.31 -5.02 0.62
N ALA A 388 -2.33 -5.49 1.88
CA ALA A 388 -2.59 -6.89 2.20
C ALA A 388 -4.00 -7.34 1.75
N MET A 389 -5.02 -6.51 2.00
CA MET A 389 -6.40 -6.73 1.57
C MET A 389 -6.50 -6.86 0.05
N ASN A 390 -5.94 -5.88 -0.69
CA ASN A 390 -5.97 -5.87 -2.16
C ASN A 390 -5.23 -7.08 -2.73
N THR A 391 -4.11 -7.49 -2.11
CA THR A 391 -3.35 -8.67 -2.53
C THR A 391 -4.13 -9.96 -2.33
N ALA A 392 -4.79 -10.13 -1.18
CA ALA A 392 -5.63 -11.29 -0.90
C ALA A 392 -6.82 -11.38 -1.88
N GLU A 393 -7.51 -10.26 -2.13
CA GLU A 393 -8.60 -10.20 -3.12
C GLU A 393 -8.11 -10.49 -4.55
N ALA A 394 -6.90 -10.07 -4.92
CA ALA A 394 -6.30 -10.38 -6.22
C ALA A 394 -5.95 -11.88 -6.35
N LEU A 395 -5.34 -12.47 -5.32
CA LEU A 395 -5.02 -13.91 -5.29
C LEU A 395 -6.29 -14.77 -5.34
N GLN A 396 -7.36 -14.36 -4.66
CA GLN A 396 -8.64 -15.05 -4.72
C GLN A 396 -9.19 -15.09 -6.15
N LYS A 397 -9.07 -13.99 -6.92
CA LYS A 397 -9.42 -13.95 -8.35
C LYS A 397 -8.52 -14.85 -9.22
N GLU A 398 -7.27 -15.08 -8.81
CA GLU A 398 -6.34 -16.03 -9.42
C GLU A 398 -6.60 -17.50 -9.01
N GLY A 399 -7.59 -17.77 -8.14
CA GLY A 399 -7.89 -19.10 -7.62
C GLY A 399 -6.96 -19.58 -6.50
N LYS A 400 -6.22 -18.67 -5.86
CA LYS A 400 -5.39 -18.94 -4.68
C LYS A 400 -6.01 -18.26 -3.47
N GLU A 401 -6.54 -19.05 -2.55
CA GLU A 401 -7.16 -18.52 -1.34
C GLU A 401 -6.12 -18.37 -0.23
N ILE A 402 -6.08 -17.20 0.41
CA ILE A 402 -5.30 -16.97 1.62
C ILE A 402 -6.01 -15.97 2.52
N LYS A 403 -6.12 -16.32 3.80
CA LYS A 403 -6.69 -15.44 4.82
C LYS A 403 -5.63 -14.50 5.39
N VAL A 404 -5.89 -13.21 5.40
CA VAL A 404 -5.05 -12.24 6.11
C VAL A 404 -5.59 -12.01 7.52
N ILE A 405 -4.73 -12.17 8.53
CA ILE A 405 -5.06 -11.88 9.92
C ILE A 405 -4.50 -10.49 10.25
N TYR A 406 -5.40 -9.52 10.41
CA TYR A 406 -5.02 -8.15 10.69
C TYR A 406 -4.66 -7.97 12.16
N GLY A 407 -3.55 -7.30 12.44
CA GLY A 407 -3.10 -7.02 13.79
C GLY A 407 -2.04 -5.93 13.86
N ILE A 408 -1.48 -5.72 15.04
CA ILE A 408 -0.33 -4.84 15.26
C ILE A 408 0.60 -5.46 16.31
N GLU A 409 1.87 -5.08 16.27
CA GLU A 409 2.70 -5.16 17.46
C GLU A 409 2.60 -3.83 18.22
N ALA A 410 1.91 -3.86 19.35
CA ALA A 410 1.63 -2.70 20.18
C ALA A 410 2.80 -2.38 21.14
N TYR A 411 3.08 -1.09 21.32
CA TYR A 411 3.89 -0.60 22.43
C TYR A 411 3.04 -0.54 23.70
N PHE A 412 2.92 -1.67 24.38
CA PHE A 412 2.12 -1.86 25.58
C PHE A 412 2.75 -1.23 26.82
N VAL A 413 1.93 -0.58 27.64
CA VAL A 413 2.32 -0.04 28.94
C VAL A 413 1.40 -0.59 30.02
N ASN A 414 1.98 -1.25 31.02
CA ASN A 414 1.22 -1.71 32.17
C ASN A 414 1.05 -0.56 33.18
N ASP A 415 0.00 0.24 32.96
CA ASP A 415 -0.42 1.37 33.82
C ASP A 415 -1.31 0.94 34.99
N SER A 416 -1.68 -0.34 35.02
CA SER A 416 -2.35 -0.99 36.14
C SER A 416 -1.28 -1.44 37.15
N VAL A 417 -0.66 -0.53 37.89
CA VAL A 417 0.13 -0.95 39.06
C VAL A 417 -0.86 -1.35 40.14
N PRO A 418 -1.04 -2.64 40.44
CA PRO A 418 -2.01 -3.04 41.45
C PRO A 418 -1.51 -2.56 42.80
N ALA A 419 -2.21 -1.61 43.41
CA ALA A 419 -2.04 -1.34 44.83
C ALA A 419 -2.49 -2.55 45.65
N VAL A 420 -3.51 -3.28 45.22
CA VAL A 420 -4.06 -4.43 45.96
C VAL A 420 -3.67 -5.74 45.29
N LYS A 421 -3.08 -6.67 46.04
CA LYS A 421 -2.72 -8.02 45.60
C LYS A 421 -3.38 -9.06 46.50
N GLY A 422 -4.28 -9.87 45.93
CA GLY A 422 -5.10 -10.87 46.65
C GLY A 422 -6.55 -10.88 46.15
N SER A 423 -7.40 -11.72 46.75
CA SER A 423 -8.78 -11.95 46.31
C SER A 423 -9.87 -11.55 47.31
N GLU A 424 -9.48 -11.06 48.48
CA GLU A 424 -10.42 -10.66 49.54
C GLU A 424 -11.38 -9.57 49.08
N LYS A 425 -12.58 -9.55 49.68
CA LYS A 425 -13.59 -8.51 49.49
C LYS A 425 -13.81 -7.82 50.84
N ARG A 426 -13.48 -6.54 50.92
CA ARG A 426 -13.61 -5.72 52.14
C ARG A 426 -13.94 -4.28 51.78
N ASP A 427 -14.94 -3.70 52.44
CA ASP A 427 -15.24 -2.27 52.32
C ASP A 427 -14.20 -1.42 53.08
N PHE A 428 -14.20 -0.10 52.88
CA PHE A 428 -13.25 0.81 53.55
C PHE A 428 -13.53 1.03 55.05
N SER A 429 -14.67 0.59 55.57
CA SER A 429 -14.93 0.57 57.02
C SER A 429 -14.42 -0.69 57.71
N GLY A 430 -14.07 -1.71 56.92
CA GLY A 430 -13.50 -2.96 57.39
C GLY A 430 -12.15 -2.82 58.08
N GLU A 431 -11.64 -3.95 58.55
CA GLU A 431 -10.40 -3.99 59.32
C GLU A 431 -9.17 -4.12 58.41
N PHE A 432 -8.13 -3.32 58.66
CA PHE A 432 -6.86 -3.35 57.94
C PHE A 432 -5.69 -3.40 58.92
N ILE A 433 -4.60 -4.05 58.53
CA ILE A 433 -3.38 -4.13 59.34
C ILE A 433 -2.26 -3.40 58.60
N SER A 434 -1.91 -2.20 59.04
CA SER A 434 -0.73 -1.50 58.53
C SER A 434 0.50 -2.04 59.24
N PHE A 435 1.53 -2.45 58.51
CA PHE A 435 2.73 -3.03 59.09
C PHE A 435 4.00 -2.60 58.36
N ASP A 436 5.11 -2.69 59.08
CA ASP A 436 6.46 -2.40 58.61
C ASP A 436 7.43 -3.38 59.28
N ILE A 437 8.57 -3.66 58.65
CA ILE A 437 9.61 -4.53 59.21
C ILE A 437 10.98 -3.90 59.06
N GLU A 438 11.86 -4.20 60.02
CA GLU A 438 13.28 -3.90 59.91
C GLU A 438 14.06 -5.19 59.71
N THR A 439 15.09 -5.17 58.88
CA THR A 439 15.80 -6.39 58.43
C THR A 439 17.31 -6.24 58.49
N THR A 440 18.04 -7.36 58.50
CA THR A 440 19.51 -7.36 58.46
C THR A 440 20.12 -6.96 57.11
N GLY A 441 19.28 -6.69 56.09
CA GLY A 441 19.69 -6.31 54.73
C GLY A 441 18.54 -6.40 53.72
N LEU A 442 18.82 -6.23 52.43
CA LEU A 442 17.78 -6.04 51.40
C LEU A 442 17.23 -7.32 50.75
N SER A 443 17.85 -8.48 50.98
CA SER A 443 17.53 -9.72 50.25
C SER A 443 16.79 -10.72 51.15
N PRO A 444 15.51 -11.03 50.91
CA PRO A 444 14.71 -11.89 51.79
C PRO A 444 15.23 -13.34 51.88
N THR A 445 15.93 -13.82 50.86
CA THR A 445 16.50 -15.18 50.83
C THR A 445 17.71 -15.33 51.75
N SER A 446 18.57 -14.31 51.83
CA SER A 446 19.82 -14.35 52.61
C SER A 446 19.74 -13.60 53.94
N GLU A 447 18.83 -12.64 54.07
CA GLU A 447 18.66 -11.76 55.23
C GLU A 447 17.53 -12.23 56.16
N ARG A 448 17.40 -11.58 57.32
CA ARG A 448 16.51 -11.94 58.42
C ARG A 448 15.79 -10.72 58.98
N ILE A 449 14.65 -10.93 59.62
CA ILE A 449 13.84 -9.88 60.25
C ILE A 449 14.40 -9.57 61.64
N THR A 450 14.38 -8.29 62.03
CA THR A 450 14.91 -7.77 63.32
C THR A 450 13.85 -7.05 64.16
N GLU A 451 12.80 -6.49 63.54
CA GLU A 451 11.64 -5.89 64.21
C GLU A 451 10.41 -6.06 63.30
N ILE A 452 9.23 -6.27 63.90
CA ILE A 452 7.93 -6.24 63.23
C ILE A 452 7.04 -5.27 63.98
N GLY A 453 6.64 -4.19 63.31
CA GLY A 453 5.68 -3.22 63.82
C GLY A 453 4.39 -3.27 63.02
N ALA A 454 3.24 -3.20 63.69
CA ALA A 454 1.94 -3.16 63.03
C ALA A 454 0.90 -2.39 63.82
N VAL A 455 -0.08 -1.83 63.14
CA VAL A 455 -1.26 -1.19 63.73
C VAL A 455 -2.54 -1.67 63.08
N ARG A 456 -3.61 -1.76 63.87
CA ARG A 456 -4.95 -2.16 63.41
C ARG A 456 -5.79 -0.93 63.13
N ILE A 457 -6.32 -0.85 61.92
CA ILE A 457 -7.21 0.21 61.45
C ILE A 457 -8.62 -0.37 61.36
N LYS A 458 -9.59 0.28 61.98
CA LYS A 458 -11.00 -0.09 61.94
C LYS A 458 -11.87 1.15 61.93
N ASN A 459 -12.87 1.21 61.05
CA ASN A 459 -13.71 2.40 60.87
C ASN A 459 -12.94 3.71 60.60
N GLY A 460 -11.76 3.62 59.97
CA GLY A 460 -10.91 4.78 59.68
C GLY A 460 -10.13 5.31 60.89
N GLU A 461 -10.05 4.57 61.99
CA GLU A 461 -9.25 4.92 63.17
C GLU A 461 -8.27 3.80 63.52
N ILE A 462 -7.12 4.17 64.09
CA ILE A 462 -6.14 3.23 64.63
C ILE A 462 -6.62 2.79 66.01
N THR A 463 -6.84 1.49 66.18
CA THR A 463 -7.50 0.91 67.37
C THR A 463 -6.59 0.04 68.23
N ASP A 464 -5.50 -0.47 67.67
CA ASP A 464 -4.58 -1.39 68.34
C ASP A 464 -3.19 -1.34 67.69
N SER A 465 -2.15 -1.77 68.42
CA SER A 465 -0.76 -1.78 67.95
C SER A 465 -0.01 -3.03 68.39
N PHE A 466 0.87 -3.53 67.53
CA PHE A 466 1.76 -4.66 67.75
C PHE A 466 3.20 -4.21 67.46
N ASP A 467 4.12 -4.57 68.34
CA ASP A 467 5.55 -4.30 68.17
C ASP A 467 6.34 -5.44 68.81
N THR A 468 7.29 -6.00 68.07
CA THR A 468 8.21 -7.01 68.60
C THR A 468 9.56 -6.93 67.91
N PHE A 469 10.63 -6.97 68.71
CA PHE A 469 11.94 -7.34 68.19
C PHE A 469 11.94 -8.81 67.79
N VAL A 470 12.84 -9.16 66.89
CA VAL A 470 13.02 -10.52 66.38
C VAL A 470 14.51 -10.85 66.45
N ASP A 471 14.86 -11.98 67.05
CA ASP A 471 16.23 -12.51 66.99
C ASP A 471 16.48 -13.04 65.56
N PRO A 472 17.33 -12.37 64.76
CA PRO A 472 17.60 -12.80 63.39
C PRO A 472 18.52 -14.04 63.34
N GLU A 473 19.05 -14.50 64.47
CA GLU A 473 20.05 -15.59 64.57
C GLU A 473 21.31 -15.34 63.71
N LYS A 474 21.60 -14.06 63.40
CA LYS A 474 22.78 -13.59 62.66
C LYS A 474 23.18 -12.19 63.12
N HIS A 475 24.46 -11.87 62.95
CA HIS A 475 24.97 -10.53 63.26
C HIS A 475 24.32 -9.46 62.37
N ILE A 476 23.86 -8.37 62.98
CA ILE A 476 23.33 -7.19 62.30
C ILE A 476 24.51 -6.34 61.82
N PRO A 477 24.66 -6.08 60.50
CA PRO A 477 25.76 -5.25 60.00
C PRO A 477 25.70 -3.82 60.56
N ASN A 478 26.85 -3.21 60.89
CA ASN A 478 26.94 -1.83 61.43
C ASN A 478 26.14 -0.79 60.62
N LYS A 479 26.13 -0.91 59.29
CA LYS A 479 25.38 -0.01 58.40
C LYS A 479 23.86 -0.08 58.60
N ILE A 480 23.35 -1.24 58.99
CA ILE A 480 21.92 -1.44 59.32
C ILE A 480 21.64 -0.92 60.73
N THR A 481 22.54 -1.14 61.69
CA THR A 481 22.44 -0.56 63.03
C THR A 481 22.46 0.97 62.99
N GLU A 482 23.29 1.59 62.14
CA GLU A 482 23.28 3.05 61.92
C GLU A 482 21.96 3.57 61.33
N LEU A 483 21.26 2.73 60.56
CA LEU A 483 20.01 3.10 59.88
C LEU A 483 18.80 2.90 60.79
N THR A 484 18.72 1.77 61.49
CA THR A 484 17.57 1.32 62.29
C THR A 484 17.70 1.61 63.77
N SER A 485 18.91 1.94 64.23
CA SER A 485 19.27 1.98 65.66
C SER A 485 19.10 0.64 66.39
N ILE A 486 18.87 -0.48 65.69
CA ILE A 486 18.74 -1.82 66.27
C ILE A 486 20.12 -2.47 66.37
N THR A 487 20.46 -2.93 67.58
CA THR A 487 21.75 -3.57 67.90
C THR A 487 21.56 -5.06 68.18
N ASP A 488 22.62 -5.86 68.02
CA ASP A 488 22.56 -7.30 68.36
C ASP A 488 22.12 -7.52 69.82
N ASP A 489 22.50 -6.63 70.75
CA ASP A 489 22.13 -6.72 72.16
C ASP A 489 20.61 -6.54 72.39
N MET A 490 19.93 -5.76 71.53
CA MET A 490 18.48 -5.55 71.62
C MET A 490 17.68 -6.77 71.17
N VAL A 491 18.21 -7.53 70.21
CA VAL A 491 17.51 -8.69 69.61
C VAL A 491 17.92 -10.03 70.20
N LYS A 492 19.03 -10.11 70.94
CA LYS A 492 19.61 -11.35 71.50
C LYS A 492 18.66 -12.20 72.36
N ASN A 493 17.70 -11.56 73.06
CA ASN A 493 16.71 -12.24 73.89
C ASN A 493 15.29 -12.10 73.33
N ALA A 494 15.15 -11.60 72.10
CA ALA A 494 13.87 -11.45 71.44
C ALA A 494 13.36 -12.81 70.91
N PRO A 495 12.04 -12.94 70.64
CA PRO A 495 11.51 -14.13 69.99
C PRO A 495 12.21 -14.42 68.66
N LYS A 496 12.40 -15.69 68.34
CA LYS A 496 12.92 -16.09 67.02
C LYS A 496 11.91 -15.76 65.92
N GLU A 497 12.37 -15.69 64.65
CA GLU A 497 11.49 -15.40 63.49
C GLU A 497 10.18 -16.20 63.50
N LYS A 498 10.22 -17.49 63.84
CA LYS A 498 9.02 -18.35 63.92
C LYS A 498 8.03 -17.88 64.98
N GLU A 499 8.50 -17.53 66.18
CA GLU A 499 7.66 -17.13 67.31
C GLU A 499 7.10 -15.72 67.09
N ALA A 500 7.92 -14.82 66.55
CA ALA A 500 7.51 -13.47 66.18
C ALA A 500 6.42 -13.48 65.09
N LEU A 501 6.58 -14.31 64.05
CA LEU A 501 5.56 -14.49 63.00
C LEU A 501 4.26 -15.10 63.54
N GLN A 502 4.34 -16.07 64.46
CA GLN A 502 3.15 -16.64 65.10
C GLN A 502 2.38 -15.57 65.90
N ALA A 503 3.09 -14.72 66.63
CA ALA A 503 2.49 -13.60 67.35
C ALA A 503 1.87 -12.56 66.38
N PHE A 504 2.58 -12.24 65.29
CA PHE A 504 2.10 -11.33 64.26
C PHE A 504 0.85 -11.85 63.53
N PHE A 505 0.83 -13.12 63.11
CA PHE A 505 -0.36 -13.71 62.46
C PHE A 505 -1.53 -13.83 63.43
N LYS A 506 -1.27 -14.11 64.71
CA LYS A 506 -2.31 -14.07 65.76
C LYS A 506 -2.89 -12.66 65.92
N PHE A 507 -2.05 -11.62 65.85
CA PHE A 507 -2.52 -10.23 65.84
C PHE A 507 -3.34 -9.93 64.58
N CYS A 508 -2.88 -10.36 63.40
CA CYS A 508 -3.60 -10.12 62.15
C CYS A 508 -5.00 -10.76 62.12
N GLY A 509 -5.15 -11.98 62.65
CA GLY A 509 -6.38 -12.77 62.57
C GLY A 509 -6.59 -13.41 61.19
N GLU A 510 -7.71 -14.11 61.02
CA GLU A 510 -8.04 -14.80 59.77
C GLU A 510 -8.44 -13.80 58.66
N ASN A 511 -7.96 -14.03 57.43
CA ASN A 511 -8.24 -13.21 56.24
C ASN A 511 -7.91 -11.72 56.42
N ALA A 512 -6.82 -11.40 57.14
CA ALA A 512 -6.37 -10.02 57.31
C ALA A 512 -5.97 -9.38 55.97
N VAL A 513 -6.34 -8.10 55.78
CA VAL A 513 -5.85 -7.26 54.68
C VAL A 513 -4.69 -6.43 55.19
N LEU A 514 -3.48 -6.76 54.73
CA LEU A 514 -2.25 -6.10 55.17
C LEU A 514 -1.98 -4.85 54.34
N VAL A 515 -1.37 -3.83 54.93
CA VAL A 515 -1.02 -2.57 54.27
C VAL A 515 0.45 -2.28 54.57
N ALA A 516 1.25 -2.06 53.54
CA ALA A 516 2.67 -1.73 53.68
C ALA A 516 3.06 -0.62 52.67
N HIS A 517 4.19 0.04 52.90
CA HIS A 517 4.72 1.07 52.02
C HIS A 517 5.87 0.48 51.21
N ASN A 518 5.66 0.20 49.92
CA ASN A 518 6.50 -0.72 49.13
C ASN A 518 6.30 -2.20 49.55
N ALA A 519 5.03 -2.61 49.66
CA ALA A 519 4.61 -3.86 50.26
C ALA A 519 5.27 -5.14 49.71
N ASP A 520 5.78 -5.13 48.47
CA ASP A 520 6.52 -6.27 47.93
C ASP A 520 7.80 -6.57 48.73
N PHE A 521 8.44 -5.56 49.31
CA PHE A 521 9.59 -5.75 50.17
C PHE A 521 9.19 -6.48 51.46
N ASP A 522 8.30 -5.90 52.26
CA ASP A 522 7.92 -6.42 53.58
C ASP A 522 7.27 -7.81 53.47
N THR A 523 6.33 -7.95 52.53
CA THR A 523 5.64 -9.24 52.33
C THR A 523 6.54 -10.33 51.77
N SER A 524 7.63 -10.00 51.06
CA SER A 524 8.59 -11.00 50.61
C SER A 524 9.38 -11.59 51.79
N PHE A 525 9.78 -10.77 52.75
CA PHE A 525 10.44 -11.21 53.98
C PHE A 525 9.52 -12.06 54.84
N ILE A 526 8.28 -11.60 55.08
CA ILE A 526 7.27 -12.39 55.81
C ILE A 526 7.01 -13.73 55.12
N ARG A 527 6.90 -13.75 53.78
CA ARG A 527 6.65 -14.99 53.02
C ARG A 527 7.80 -15.98 53.11
N ILE A 528 9.05 -15.54 52.92
CA ILE A 528 10.22 -16.42 53.00
C ILE A 528 10.43 -16.88 54.45
N ALA A 529 10.24 -16.01 55.44
CA ALA A 529 10.33 -16.38 56.85
C ALA A 529 9.21 -17.36 57.27
N ALA A 530 8.00 -17.21 56.73
CA ALA A 530 6.90 -18.16 56.89
C ALA A 530 7.22 -19.52 56.26
N GLU A 531 7.72 -19.53 55.02
CA GLU A 531 8.17 -20.76 54.32
C GLU A 531 9.26 -21.50 55.13
N ARG A 532 10.28 -20.78 55.61
CA ARG A 532 11.33 -21.33 56.49
C ARG A 532 10.76 -21.93 57.77
N SER A 533 9.63 -21.40 58.25
CA SER A 533 8.99 -21.81 59.49
C SER A 533 7.86 -22.83 59.32
N GLY A 534 7.59 -23.28 58.08
CA GLY A 534 6.49 -24.18 57.75
C GLY A 534 5.10 -23.56 57.88
N MET A 535 4.99 -22.24 57.73
CA MET A 535 3.74 -21.48 57.76
C MET A 535 3.37 -20.99 56.35
N GLU A 536 2.08 -20.90 56.06
CA GLU A 536 1.57 -20.38 54.79
C GLU A 536 1.28 -18.87 54.89
N PHE A 537 1.68 -18.11 53.87
CA PHE A 537 1.33 -16.69 53.74
C PHE A 537 0.44 -16.49 52.51
N SER A 538 -0.86 -16.32 52.73
CA SER A 538 -1.89 -16.19 51.68
C SER A 538 -2.73 -14.91 51.80
N ASN A 539 -2.38 -14.02 52.73
CA ASN A 539 -3.12 -12.77 52.98
C ASN A 539 -3.16 -11.84 51.75
N THR A 540 -4.28 -11.12 51.62
CA THR A 540 -4.38 -9.98 50.69
C THR A 540 -3.59 -8.82 51.25
N TYR A 541 -2.83 -8.10 50.41
CA TYR A 541 -2.06 -6.95 50.85
C TYR A 541 -2.19 -5.75 49.91
N ILE A 542 -1.98 -4.55 50.45
CA ILE A 542 -2.10 -3.26 49.79
C ILE A 542 -0.77 -2.51 49.87
N ASP A 543 -0.24 -2.10 48.72
CA ASP A 543 0.89 -1.19 48.60
C ASP A 543 0.41 0.25 48.43
N THR A 544 0.80 1.11 49.36
CA THR A 544 0.46 2.53 49.34
C THR A 544 1.31 3.36 48.38
N VAL A 545 2.45 2.85 47.88
CA VAL A 545 3.31 3.58 46.93
C VAL A 545 2.59 3.81 45.58
N PRO A 546 1.98 2.81 44.94
CA PRO A 546 1.13 3.01 43.77
C PRO A 546 -0.03 3.97 44.02
N MET A 547 -0.66 3.90 45.20
CA MET A 547 -1.73 4.81 45.60
C MET A 547 -1.24 6.26 45.62
N CYS A 548 -0.11 6.51 46.30
CA CYS A 548 0.49 7.84 46.40
C CYS A 548 0.90 8.40 45.04
N ARG A 549 1.50 7.57 44.16
CA ARG A 549 1.93 7.99 42.82
C ARG A 549 0.77 8.43 41.94
N SER A 550 -0.38 7.76 42.06
CA SER A 550 -1.57 8.09 41.28
C SER A 550 -2.31 9.30 41.85
N MET A 551 -2.46 9.37 43.17
CA MET A 551 -3.35 10.35 43.81
C MET A 551 -2.68 11.67 44.20
N LEU A 552 -1.36 11.68 44.49
CA LEU A 552 -0.67 12.86 45.00
C LEU A 552 0.06 13.62 43.88
N LYS A 553 -0.68 14.48 43.16
CA LYS A 553 -0.12 15.28 42.06
C LYS A 553 0.95 16.28 42.56
N GLY A 554 2.09 16.31 41.89
CA GLY A 554 3.18 17.26 42.17
C GLY A 554 4.17 16.86 43.27
N ILE A 555 4.05 15.66 43.84
CA ILE A 555 5.02 15.15 44.82
C ILE A 555 6.36 14.77 44.15
N LYS A 556 7.50 15.09 44.78
CA LYS A 556 8.84 14.85 44.20
C LYS A 556 9.21 13.36 44.17
N ASN A 557 8.86 12.62 45.21
CA ASN A 557 9.02 11.18 45.34
C ASN A 557 8.00 10.65 46.37
N CYS A 558 7.76 9.34 46.39
CA CYS A 558 6.83 8.72 47.31
C CYS A 558 7.57 7.96 48.43
N LYS A 559 8.55 8.61 49.09
CA LYS A 559 9.09 8.10 50.36
C LYS A 559 8.11 8.42 51.50
N LEU A 560 8.04 7.55 52.51
CA LEU A 560 7.10 7.70 53.63
C LEU A 560 7.17 9.09 54.27
N ASP A 561 8.38 9.59 54.54
CA ASP A 561 8.64 10.91 55.12
C ASP A 561 8.11 12.07 54.24
N THR A 562 8.24 11.92 52.92
CA THR A 562 7.88 12.92 51.92
C THR A 562 6.36 12.95 51.74
N VAL A 563 5.71 11.79 51.79
CA VAL A 563 4.26 11.65 51.75
C VAL A 563 3.63 12.21 53.03
N ALA A 564 4.16 11.85 54.20
CA ALA A 564 3.70 12.39 55.49
C ALA A 564 3.77 13.93 55.51
N LYS A 565 4.89 14.51 55.06
CA LYS A 565 5.05 15.97 54.92
C LYS A 565 4.04 16.58 53.93
N TYR A 566 3.82 15.93 52.79
CA TYR A 566 2.85 16.39 51.78
C TYR A 566 1.42 16.41 52.32
N LEU A 567 1.05 15.38 53.10
CA LEU A 567 -0.25 15.26 53.75
C LEU A 567 -0.37 16.05 55.05
N LYS A 568 0.69 16.77 55.46
CA LYS A 568 0.76 17.58 56.69
C LYS A 568 0.53 16.78 57.98
N LEU A 569 1.04 15.55 58.03
CA LEU A 569 1.07 14.74 59.25
C LEU A 569 2.20 15.21 60.19
N ASP A 570 2.09 14.86 61.48
CA ASP A 570 3.08 15.22 62.50
C ASP A 570 4.47 14.60 62.23
N LYS A 571 5.53 15.22 62.77
CA LYS A 571 6.89 14.67 62.66
C LYS A 571 7.00 13.38 63.49
N PHE A 572 7.55 12.33 62.88
CA PHE A 572 7.79 11.03 63.50
C PHE A 572 9.26 10.61 63.38
N HIS A 573 9.67 9.64 64.19
CA HIS A 573 10.99 9.02 64.12
C HIS A 573 10.99 7.95 63.04
N HIS A 574 11.74 8.18 61.96
CA HIS A 574 11.90 7.20 60.88
C HIS A 574 12.83 6.07 61.35
N HIS A 575 12.55 4.83 60.94
CA HIS A 575 13.32 3.61 61.26
C HIS A 575 13.02 2.94 62.60
N ARG A 576 11.77 3.06 63.06
CA ARG A 576 11.17 2.15 64.04
C ARG A 576 9.91 1.57 63.42
N ALA A 577 9.84 0.24 63.33
CA ALA A 577 8.79 -0.42 62.57
C ALA A 577 7.38 -0.05 63.05
N CYS A 578 7.17 0.11 64.37
CA CYS A 578 5.86 0.47 64.92
C CYS A 578 5.44 1.91 64.59
N ASP A 579 6.37 2.87 64.64
CA ASP A 579 6.10 4.27 64.31
C ASP A 579 5.83 4.46 62.81
N ASP A 580 6.60 3.77 61.97
CA ASP A 580 6.43 3.80 60.52
C ASP A 580 5.11 3.12 60.11
N ALA A 581 4.74 2.00 60.74
CA ALA A 581 3.43 1.35 60.55
C ALA A 581 2.25 2.23 60.96
N ARG A 582 2.38 3.01 62.05
CA ARG A 582 1.35 3.96 62.49
C ARG A 582 1.18 5.12 61.51
N VAL A 583 2.27 5.76 61.10
CA VAL A 583 2.25 6.87 60.13
C VAL A 583 1.70 6.37 58.79
N LEU A 584 2.11 5.18 58.35
CA LEU A 584 1.55 4.54 57.18
C LEU A 584 0.03 4.33 57.32
N GLY A 585 -0.45 3.92 58.49
CA GLY A 585 -1.89 3.78 58.75
C GLY A 585 -2.65 5.10 58.59
N GLU A 586 -2.11 6.20 59.12
CA GLU A 586 -2.67 7.54 58.96
C GLU A 586 -2.68 8.00 57.48
N ILE A 587 -1.58 7.75 56.75
CA ILE A 587 -1.50 7.99 55.30
C ILE A 587 -2.58 7.19 54.58
N PHE A 588 -2.72 5.90 54.90
CA PHE A 588 -3.67 5.02 54.23
C PHE A 588 -5.12 5.46 54.46
N ILE A 589 -5.49 5.88 55.67
CA ILE A 589 -6.82 6.44 55.99
C ILE A 589 -7.11 7.67 55.11
N GLN A 590 -6.16 8.60 54.98
CA GLN A 590 -6.29 9.78 54.12
C GLN A 590 -6.43 9.42 52.64
N LEU A 591 -5.70 8.41 52.17
CA LEU A 591 -5.80 7.93 50.80
C LEU A 591 -7.17 7.28 50.53
N LEU A 592 -7.70 6.47 51.45
CA LEU A 592 -9.04 5.88 51.30
C LEU A 592 -10.14 6.95 51.24
N GLN A 593 -10.02 8.00 52.07
CA GLN A 593 -10.96 9.12 52.05
C GLN A 593 -10.97 9.82 50.69
N ARG A 594 -9.79 10.19 50.17
CA ARG A 594 -9.66 10.82 48.84
C ARG A 594 -10.18 9.92 47.73
N LEU A 595 -9.90 8.62 47.80
CA LEU A 595 -10.36 7.66 46.79
C LEU A 595 -11.90 7.59 46.74
N LYS A 596 -12.53 7.58 47.91
CA LYS A 596 -14.00 7.60 48.02
C LYS A 596 -14.60 8.89 47.45
N GLU A 597 -13.97 10.04 47.70
CA GLU A 597 -14.42 11.36 47.23
C GLU A 597 -14.20 11.54 45.71
N ASP A 598 -13.04 11.13 45.19
CA ASP A 598 -12.61 11.40 43.81
C ASP A 598 -13.13 10.37 42.79
N THR A 599 -13.24 9.08 43.15
CA THR A 599 -13.56 8.00 42.19
C THR A 599 -14.83 7.21 42.53
N ARG A 600 -15.50 7.53 43.64
CA ARG A 600 -16.67 6.79 44.18
C ARG A 600 -16.37 5.31 44.49
N ALA A 601 -15.11 4.94 44.70
CA ALA A 601 -14.72 3.61 45.13
C ALA A 601 -15.39 3.24 46.46
N ALA A 602 -15.89 2.00 46.57
CA ALA A 602 -16.61 1.53 47.74
C ALA A 602 -15.87 0.40 48.49
N ASP A 603 -15.06 -0.39 47.78
CA ASP A 603 -14.33 -1.52 48.36
C ASP A 603 -12.88 -1.65 47.85
N ILE A 604 -12.11 -2.58 48.44
CA ILE A 604 -10.71 -2.79 48.08
C ILE A 604 -10.47 -3.23 46.63
N LYS A 605 -11.47 -3.81 45.93
CA LYS A 605 -11.33 -4.19 44.52
C LYS A 605 -11.37 -2.98 43.62
N ASP A 606 -12.11 -1.95 44.02
CA ASP A 606 -12.19 -0.68 43.30
C ASP A 606 -10.88 0.10 43.34
N ILE A 607 -9.99 -0.15 44.30
CA ILE A 607 -8.72 0.55 44.46
C ILE A 607 -7.87 0.43 43.17
N ASN A 608 -7.64 -0.78 42.67
CA ASN A 608 -6.81 -0.97 41.47
C ASN A 608 -7.41 -0.29 40.23
N THR A 609 -8.73 -0.36 40.08
CA THR A 609 -9.45 0.28 38.97
C THR A 609 -9.42 1.81 39.09
N SER A 610 -9.47 2.33 40.31
CA SER A 610 -9.47 3.78 40.61
C SER A 610 -8.10 4.43 40.51
N LEU A 611 -7.02 3.67 40.69
CA LEU A 611 -5.63 4.16 40.65
C LEU A 611 -4.97 4.09 39.28
N ALA A 612 -5.65 3.52 38.29
CA ALA A 612 -5.26 3.60 36.89
C ALA A 612 -4.96 5.06 36.50
N GLY A 613 -3.72 5.37 36.07
CA GLY A 613 -3.41 6.73 35.58
C GLY A 613 -2.05 7.35 35.95
N GLY A 614 -0.99 6.58 36.18
CA GLY A 614 0.36 7.16 36.21
C GLY A 614 0.77 7.70 34.82
N ASP A 615 1.81 8.54 34.76
CA ASP A 615 2.29 9.13 33.49
C ASP A 615 2.79 8.05 32.52
N VAL A 616 1.91 7.63 31.59
CA VAL A 616 2.15 6.61 30.55
C VAL A 616 3.43 6.90 29.75
N LYS A 617 3.79 8.18 29.59
CA LYS A 617 4.99 8.60 28.85
C LYS A 617 6.29 8.28 29.60
N LYS A 618 6.23 8.14 30.93
CA LYS A 618 7.39 7.78 31.79
C LYS A 618 7.46 6.31 32.14
N MET A 619 6.39 5.55 31.93
CA MET A 619 6.35 4.12 32.22
C MET A 619 7.19 3.32 31.21
N LYS A 620 7.63 2.14 31.64
CA LYS A 620 8.31 1.18 30.77
C LYS A 620 7.31 0.62 29.76
N SER A 621 7.73 0.62 28.50
CA SER A 621 6.97 0.04 27.39
C SER A 621 7.48 -1.36 27.09
N TYR A 622 6.57 -2.23 26.70
CA TYR A 622 6.81 -3.61 26.25
C TYR A 622 6.16 -3.81 24.89
N HIS A 623 6.54 -4.87 24.19
CA HIS A 623 5.85 -5.30 22.98
C HIS A 623 4.69 -6.24 23.32
N MET A 624 3.67 -6.25 22.47
CA MET A 624 2.48 -7.09 22.62
C MET A 624 1.82 -7.27 21.26
N ILE A 625 1.52 -8.50 20.86
CA ILE A 625 0.79 -8.74 19.61
C ILE A 625 -0.70 -8.64 19.87
N ILE A 626 -1.40 -7.89 19.02
CA ILE A 626 -2.86 -7.77 19.05
C ILE A 626 -3.38 -8.18 17.68
N LEU A 627 -4.13 -9.28 17.61
CA LEU A 627 -4.76 -9.77 16.39
C LEU A 627 -6.27 -9.50 16.44
N VAL A 628 -6.83 -9.15 15.28
CA VAL A 628 -8.26 -8.94 15.11
C VAL A 628 -8.96 -10.29 14.97
N LYS A 629 -9.93 -10.55 15.85
CA LYS A 629 -10.78 -11.74 15.81
C LYS A 629 -11.98 -11.57 14.90
N ASN A 630 -12.63 -10.40 14.93
CA ASN A 630 -13.86 -10.11 14.20
C ASN A 630 -14.01 -8.61 13.89
N SER A 631 -15.10 -8.20 13.22
CA SER A 631 -15.34 -6.80 12.86
C SER A 631 -15.38 -5.83 14.05
N THR A 632 -15.93 -6.25 15.20
CA THR A 632 -15.86 -5.47 16.46
C THR A 632 -14.42 -5.24 16.88
N GLY A 633 -13.60 -6.29 16.80
CA GLY A 633 -12.16 -6.22 17.03
C GLY A 633 -11.45 -5.23 16.12
N LEU A 634 -11.78 -5.21 14.82
CA LEU A 634 -11.16 -4.28 13.87
C LEU A 634 -11.39 -2.83 14.29
N LYS A 635 -12.65 -2.49 14.60
CA LYS A 635 -13.02 -1.15 15.05
C LYS A 635 -12.36 -0.79 16.39
N ASN A 636 -12.23 -1.75 17.29
CA ASN A 636 -11.52 -1.55 18.55
C ASN A 636 -10.01 -1.37 18.36
N LEU A 637 -9.39 -2.11 17.44
CA LEU A 637 -8.00 -1.92 17.06
C LEU A 637 -7.77 -0.52 16.48
N TYR A 638 -8.66 -0.04 15.60
CA TYR A 638 -8.57 1.31 15.04
C TYR A 638 -8.66 2.39 16.11
N LYS A 639 -9.53 2.22 17.12
CA LYS A 639 -9.57 3.11 18.31
C LYS A 639 -8.27 3.08 19.09
N LEU A 640 -7.72 1.90 19.36
CA LEU A 640 -6.47 1.73 20.12
C LEU A 640 -5.27 2.37 19.41
N ILE A 641 -5.13 2.16 18.09
CA ILE A 641 -4.12 2.83 17.27
C ILE A 641 -4.32 4.34 17.31
N SER A 642 -5.56 4.81 17.18
CA SER A 642 -5.82 6.26 17.17
C SER A 642 -5.46 6.91 18.50
N LYS A 643 -5.87 6.30 19.62
CA LYS A 643 -5.52 6.77 20.97
C LYS A 643 -4.03 6.73 21.25
N SER A 644 -3.32 5.72 20.75
CA SER A 644 -1.88 5.61 20.96
C SER A 644 -1.09 6.68 20.21
N HIS A 645 -1.60 7.16 19.07
CA HIS A 645 -1.02 8.26 18.30
C HIS A 645 -1.49 9.67 18.72
N LEU A 646 -2.69 9.80 19.27
CA LEU A 646 -3.27 11.09 19.67
C LEU A 646 -3.07 11.40 21.17
N ASP A 647 -3.43 10.48 22.05
CA ASP A 647 -3.51 10.74 23.50
C ASP A 647 -2.22 10.32 24.22
N TYR A 648 -1.66 9.17 23.82
CA TYR A 648 -0.61 8.47 24.57
C TYR A 648 0.76 8.43 23.87
N PHE A 649 0.94 9.22 22.81
CA PHE A 649 2.19 9.23 22.06
C PHE A 649 3.32 9.85 22.89
N TYR A 650 4.50 9.22 22.80
CA TYR A 650 5.75 9.75 23.37
C TYR A 650 6.86 9.74 22.31
N ARG A 651 7.65 8.68 22.26
CA ARG A 651 8.57 8.38 21.14
C ARG A 651 7.93 7.41 20.16
N ASN A 652 7.15 6.49 20.72
CA ASN A 652 6.37 5.48 20.02
C ASN A 652 4.89 5.61 20.46
N PRO A 653 3.94 5.14 19.65
CA PRO A 653 2.51 5.17 19.97
C PRO A 653 2.17 4.11 21.02
N ARG A 654 1.95 4.52 22.28
CA ARG A 654 1.79 3.59 23.42
C ARG A 654 0.33 3.25 23.71
N ILE A 655 0.08 2.01 24.09
CA ILE A 655 -1.25 1.53 24.49
C ILE A 655 -1.22 1.16 25.99
N PRO A 656 -1.90 1.92 26.86
CA PRO A 656 -2.08 1.56 28.26
C PRO A 656 -2.90 0.26 28.40
N LYS A 657 -2.60 -0.55 29.42
CA LYS A 657 -3.34 -1.77 29.74
C LYS A 657 -4.81 -1.49 30.02
N THR A 658 -5.10 -0.40 30.71
CA THR A 658 -6.47 0.00 31.05
C THR A 658 -7.31 0.30 29.79
N GLU A 659 -6.73 0.97 28.79
CA GLU A 659 -7.38 1.23 27.51
C GLU A 659 -7.53 -0.03 26.66
N LEU A 660 -6.51 -0.90 26.64
CA LEU A 660 -6.62 -2.20 25.99
C LEU A 660 -7.75 -3.03 26.56
N VAL A 661 -7.90 -3.09 27.89
CA VAL A 661 -8.98 -3.84 28.55
C VAL A 661 -10.36 -3.30 28.16
N LYS A 662 -10.54 -1.97 28.06
CA LYS A 662 -11.80 -1.36 27.60
C LYS A 662 -12.16 -1.75 26.16
N HIS A 663 -11.16 -1.95 25.31
CA HIS A 663 -11.33 -2.23 23.88
C HIS A 663 -10.93 -3.68 23.51
N ARG A 664 -10.84 -4.60 24.48
CA ARG A 664 -10.34 -5.96 24.25
C ARG A 664 -11.32 -6.84 23.47
N GLU A 665 -12.61 -6.52 23.48
CA GLU A 665 -13.62 -7.30 22.77
C GLU A 665 -13.27 -7.45 21.28
N GLY A 666 -13.29 -8.69 20.80
CA GLY A 666 -12.96 -9.00 19.41
C GLY A 666 -11.46 -9.01 19.11
N LEU A 667 -10.57 -8.95 20.10
CA LEU A 667 -9.13 -9.02 19.94
C LEU A 667 -8.55 -10.30 20.58
N LEU A 668 -7.45 -10.80 20.02
CA LEU A 668 -6.59 -11.83 20.62
C LEU A 668 -5.23 -11.19 20.95
N VAL A 669 -4.72 -11.43 22.15
CA VAL A 669 -3.50 -10.81 22.65
C VAL A 669 -2.40 -11.86 22.85
N GLY A 670 -1.28 -11.69 22.13
CA GLY A 670 -0.08 -12.51 22.20
C GLY A 670 1.03 -11.90 23.06
N SER A 671 1.89 -12.74 23.64
CA SER A 671 2.95 -12.28 24.55
C SER A 671 4.15 -11.62 23.86
N ALA A 672 4.20 -11.62 22.52
CA ALA A 672 5.22 -11.02 21.67
C ALA A 672 6.64 -11.58 21.86
N CYS A 673 7.62 -10.81 21.38
CA CYS A 673 9.04 -11.11 21.30
C CYS A 673 9.77 -10.96 22.65
N GLU A 674 11.10 -10.89 22.59
CA GLU A 674 11.95 -10.68 23.76
C GLU A 674 11.75 -9.31 24.43
N ALA A 675 11.20 -8.32 23.71
CA ALA A 675 10.77 -7.05 24.26
C ALA A 675 9.38 -7.12 24.95
N GLY A 676 8.70 -8.27 24.91
CA GLY A 676 7.43 -8.51 25.59
C GLY A 676 7.55 -8.57 27.11
N GLU A 677 6.45 -8.24 27.82
CA GLU A 677 6.40 -8.20 29.29
C GLU A 677 6.73 -9.58 29.89
N LEU A 678 6.14 -10.65 29.33
CA LEU A 678 6.36 -12.02 29.81
C LEU A 678 7.80 -12.49 29.60
N TYR A 679 8.37 -12.31 28.40
CA TYR A 679 9.74 -12.75 28.12
C TYR A 679 10.74 -12.01 29.01
N ARG A 680 10.57 -10.69 29.20
CA ARG A 680 11.41 -9.90 30.12
C ARG A 680 11.28 -10.34 31.57
N ALA A 681 10.10 -10.78 32.00
CA ALA A 681 9.91 -11.34 33.34
C ALA A 681 10.61 -12.71 33.51
N VAL A 682 10.55 -13.58 32.49
CA VAL A 682 11.29 -14.86 32.47
C VAL A 682 12.79 -14.61 32.49
N PHE A 683 13.30 -13.73 31.64
CA PHE A 683 14.71 -13.31 31.61
C PHE A 683 15.17 -12.74 32.96
N GLY A 684 14.34 -11.90 33.59
CA GLY A 684 14.62 -11.31 34.89
C GLY A 684 14.48 -12.27 36.08
N GLY A 685 14.18 -13.56 35.86
CA GLY A 685 14.07 -14.56 36.91
C GLY A 685 12.93 -14.30 37.89
N GLN A 686 11.82 -13.73 37.43
CA GLN A 686 10.68 -13.45 38.30
C GLN A 686 10.10 -14.74 38.91
N PRO A 687 9.54 -14.70 40.14
CA PRO A 687 8.95 -15.88 40.78
C PRO A 687 7.86 -16.52 39.92
N TRP A 688 7.72 -17.86 39.99
CA TRP A 688 6.77 -18.62 39.18
C TRP A 688 5.32 -18.09 39.25
N LYS A 689 4.86 -17.71 40.44
CA LYS A 689 3.52 -17.12 40.62
C LYS A 689 3.35 -15.82 39.80
N SER A 690 4.35 -14.93 39.85
CA SER A 690 4.34 -13.69 39.08
C SER A 690 4.35 -13.96 37.57
N LEU A 691 5.09 -14.98 37.12
CA LEU A 691 5.07 -15.41 35.72
C LEU A 691 3.69 -15.92 35.30
N CYS A 692 3.03 -16.72 36.14
CA CYS A 692 1.65 -17.15 35.90
C CYS A 692 0.67 -15.98 35.83
N ASP A 693 0.80 -14.99 36.72
CA ASP A 693 -0.07 -13.81 36.75
C ASP A 693 0.09 -12.98 35.47
N ILE A 694 1.33 -12.74 35.01
CA ILE A 694 1.61 -12.04 33.76
C ILE A 694 1.07 -12.84 32.56
N ALA A 695 1.39 -14.14 32.48
CA ALA A 695 0.96 -15.01 31.39
C ALA A 695 -0.57 -15.16 31.32
N SER A 696 -1.28 -15.05 32.44
CA SER A 696 -2.74 -15.17 32.51
C SER A 696 -3.48 -14.13 31.64
N PHE A 697 -2.88 -12.95 31.43
CA PHE A 697 -3.44 -11.83 30.68
C PHE A 697 -3.47 -12.05 29.16
N TYR A 698 -2.65 -12.95 28.64
CA TYR A 698 -2.51 -13.21 27.21
C TYR A 698 -3.46 -14.34 26.77
N ASP A 699 -3.96 -14.29 25.54
CA ASP A 699 -4.79 -15.36 24.97
C ASP A 699 -3.92 -16.53 24.47
N TYR A 700 -2.71 -16.21 23.99
CA TYR A 700 -1.69 -17.17 23.60
C TYR A 700 -0.29 -16.64 23.93
N LEU A 701 0.68 -17.55 24.07
CA LEU A 701 2.06 -17.21 24.39
C LEU A 701 2.97 -17.48 23.18
N GLU A 702 3.96 -16.63 22.98
CA GLU A 702 4.89 -16.71 21.86
C GLU A 702 6.26 -17.21 22.29
N ILE A 703 6.85 -18.03 21.44
CA ILE A 703 8.27 -18.40 21.45
C ILE A 703 8.86 -18.14 20.07
N GLN A 704 10.14 -17.77 20.01
CA GLN A 704 10.81 -17.38 18.78
C GLN A 704 12.05 -18.26 18.51
N PRO A 705 12.50 -18.36 17.23
CA PRO A 705 13.76 -18.96 16.87
C PRO A 705 14.92 -18.43 17.73
N LEU A 706 15.88 -19.30 18.04
CA LEU A 706 17.02 -18.99 18.89
C LEU A 706 17.87 -17.86 18.29
N GLY A 707 17.96 -17.84 16.95
CA GLY A 707 18.66 -16.81 16.20
C GLY A 707 18.17 -15.38 16.47
N ASN A 708 16.88 -15.19 16.79
CA ASN A 708 16.31 -13.87 17.11
C ASN A 708 16.95 -13.29 18.38
N ASN A 709 17.26 -14.15 19.35
CA ASN A 709 17.81 -13.77 20.66
C ASN A 709 19.32 -14.00 20.80
N GLN A 710 20.01 -14.34 19.71
CA GLN A 710 21.43 -14.67 19.75
C GLN A 710 22.31 -13.49 20.24
N PHE A 711 21.84 -12.25 20.07
CA PHE A 711 22.54 -11.06 20.58
C PHE A 711 22.72 -11.09 22.10
N MET A 712 21.79 -11.71 22.85
CA MET A 712 21.89 -11.85 24.31
C MET A 712 23.12 -12.66 24.73
N VAL A 713 23.50 -13.66 23.94
CA VAL A 713 24.73 -14.43 24.18
C VAL A 713 25.96 -13.59 23.85
N ARG A 714 25.93 -12.89 22.69
CA ARG A 714 27.06 -12.08 22.21
C ARG A 714 27.39 -10.93 23.14
N GLU A 715 26.37 -10.31 23.73
CA GLU A 715 26.50 -9.21 24.70
C GLU A 715 26.73 -9.69 26.14
N GLY A 716 26.78 -11.01 26.38
CA GLY A 716 26.99 -11.58 27.72
C GLY A 716 25.81 -11.40 28.68
N MET A 717 24.60 -11.12 28.18
CA MET A 717 23.38 -11.09 29.00
C MET A 717 22.98 -12.48 29.47
N VAL A 718 23.30 -13.51 28.68
CA VAL A 718 23.13 -14.93 29.01
C VAL A 718 24.42 -15.71 28.71
N PRO A 719 24.70 -16.82 29.42
CA PRO A 719 25.96 -17.54 29.25
C PRO A 719 26.09 -18.25 27.90
N ASP A 720 25.00 -18.81 27.37
CA ASP A 720 24.99 -19.62 26.16
C ASP A 720 23.57 -19.72 25.55
N VAL A 721 23.49 -20.43 24.42
CA VAL A 721 22.23 -20.69 23.70
C VAL A 721 21.30 -21.64 24.48
N GLU A 722 21.81 -22.49 25.38
CA GLU A 722 20.94 -23.35 26.21
C GLU A 722 20.08 -22.51 27.16
N LYS A 723 20.60 -21.39 27.67
CA LYS A 723 19.77 -20.48 28.47
C LYS A 723 18.60 -19.88 27.70
N ILE A 724 18.78 -19.58 26.41
CA ILE A 724 17.68 -19.14 25.52
C ILE A 724 16.64 -20.26 25.34
N LYS A 725 17.10 -21.50 25.12
CA LYS A 725 16.19 -22.67 25.06
C LYS A 725 15.43 -22.86 26.37
N GLU A 726 16.06 -22.63 27.52
CA GLU A 726 15.41 -22.69 28.84
C GLU A 726 14.29 -21.66 28.99
N PHE A 727 14.48 -20.43 28.47
CA PHE A 727 13.40 -19.44 28.44
C PHE A 727 12.21 -19.91 27.60
N ASN A 728 12.44 -20.45 26.40
CA ASN A 728 11.38 -21.02 25.58
C ASN A 728 10.68 -22.19 26.28
N ARG A 729 11.43 -23.11 26.92
CA ARG A 729 10.86 -24.21 27.73
C ARG A 729 10.02 -23.69 28.91
N THR A 730 10.43 -22.59 29.53
CA THR A 730 9.70 -21.95 30.63
C THR A 730 8.35 -21.41 30.15
N ILE A 731 8.32 -20.75 28.99
CA ILE A 731 7.08 -20.26 28.36
C ILE A 731 6.18 -21.43 27.96
N VAL A 732 6.72 -22.51 27.40
CA VAL A 732 5.97 -23.74 27.10
C VAL A 732 5.31 -24.30 28.36
N LYS A 733 6.07 -24.40 29.47
CA LYS A 733 5.55 -24.87 30.75
C LYS A 733 4.46 -23.95 31.31
N LEU A 734 4.58 -22.63 31.14
CA LEU A 734 3.53 -21.68 31.53
C LEU A 734 2.24 -21.91 30.73
N GLY A 735 2.36 -22.10 29.41
CA GLY A 735 1.23 -22.44 28.55
C GLY A 735 0.51 -23.71 28.98
N GLU A 736 1.26 -24.78 29.27
CA GLU A 736 0.71 -26.04 29.78
C GLU A 736 0.03 -25.87 31.15
N THR A 737 0.64 -25.10 32.05
CA THR A 737 0.11 -24.87 33.40
C THR A 737 -1.19 -24.07 33.39
N LEU A 738 -1.30 -23.10 32.48
CA LEU A 738 -2.47 -22.21 32.38
C LEU A 738 -3.47 -22.63 31.30
N ASN A 739 -3.22 -23.76 30.62
CA ASN A 739 -3.99 -24.23 29.48
C ASN A 739 -4.15 -23.16 28.38
N LYS A 740 -3.04 -22.51 28.01
CA LYS A 740 -2.97 -21.50 26.94
C LYS A 740 -2.14 -22.02 25.76
N PRO A 741 -2.57 -21.79 24.51
CA PRO A 741 -1.79 -22.15 23.33
C PRO A 741 -0.44 -21.44 23.35
N VAL A 742 0.62 -22.20 23.03
CA VAL A 742 1.96 -21.65 22.80
C VAL A 742 2.26 -21.76 21.32
N VAL A 743 2.61 -20.65 20.69
CA VAL A 743 2.85 -20.58 19.24
C VAL A 743 4.29 -20.18 18.95
N ALA A 744 4.87 -20.80 17.93
CA ALA A 744 6.19 -20.44 17.42
C ALA A 744 6.05 -19.42 16.28
N THR A 745 6.50 -18.18 16.51
CA THR A 745 6.40 -17.08 15.55
C THR A 745 7.76 -16.68 14.99
N GLY A 746 7.77 -16.14 13.77
CA GLY A 746 9.00 -15.83 13.06
C GLY A 746 9.59 -14.46 13.38
N ASP A 747 8.75 -13.50 13.78
CA ASP A 747 9.10 -12.09 13.94
C ASP A 747 9.69 -11.52 12.65
N VAL A 748 8.96 -11.76 11.56
CA VAL A 748 9.48 -11.59 10.20
C VAL A 748 9.62 -10.11 9.89
N HIS A 749 10.79 -9.66 9.44
CA HIS A 749 11.06 -8.28 9.01
C HIS A 749 11.44 -8.18 7.53
N PHE A 750 11.76 -9.31 6.91
CA PHE A 750 12.15 -9.40 5.51
C PHE A 750 11.82 -10.78 4.92
N LEU A 751 11.72 -10.85 3.59
CA LEU A 751 11.23 -12.04 2.90
C LEU A 751 12.25 -13.18 2.89
N ASP A 752 13.48 -12.90 2.45
CA ASP A 752 14.56 -13.89 2.32
C ASP A 752 15.82 -13.45 3.06
N PRO A 753 16.72 -14.36 3.47
CA PRO A 753 17.94 -14.00 4.23
C PRO A 753 18.81 -12.91 3.58
N LYS A 754 18.84 -12.85 2.25
CA LYS A 754 19.55 -11.82 1.47
C LYS A 754 19.06 -10.39 1.74
N ASP A 755 17.79 -10.23 2.11
CA ASP A 755 17.14 -8.93 2.27
C ASP A 755 17.50 -8.27 3.61
N GLY A 756 18.08 -9.04 4.54
CA GLY A 756 18.63 -8.51 5.79
C GLY A 756 19.74 -7.45 5.59
N GLN A 757 20.40 -7.45 4.42
CA GLN A 757 21.36 -6.40 4.05
C GLN A 757 20.71 -5.01 3.96
N PHE A 758 19.44 -4.93 3.55
CA PHE A 758 18.73 -3.65 3.42
C PHE A 758 18.36 -3.09 4.79
N ARG A 759 17.80 -3.95 5.66
CA ARG A 759 17.50 -3.60 7.07
C ARG A 759 18.75 -3.14 7.81
N LYS A 760 19.87 -3.81 7.61
CA LYS A 760 21.19 -3.40 8.14
C LYS A 760 21.54 -1.96 7.79
N ILE A 761 21.35 -1.54 6.54
CA ILE A 761 21.66 -0.17 6.08
C ILE A 761 20.72 0.85 6.74
N LEU A 762 19.44 0.52 6.86
CA LEU A 762 18.45 1.38 7.51
C LEU A 762 18.76 1.57 9.01
N MET A 763 19.02 0.47 9.73
CA MET A 763 19.41 0.50 11.15
C MET A 763 20.74 1.26 11.36
N PHE A 764 21.70 1.09 10.45
CA PHE A 764 22.94 1.88 10.48
C PHE A 764 22.64 3.38 10.35
N GLY A 765 21.76 3.76 9.41
CA GLY A 765 21.30 5.13 9.23
C GLY A 765 20.64 5.74 10.47
N GLN A 766 20.02 4.91 11.32
CA GLN A 766 19.43 5.30 12.61
C GLN A 766 20.45 5.35 13.77
N GLY A 767 21.68 4.88 13.58
CA GLY A 767 22.75 4.92 14.57
C GLY A 767 22.88 3.67 15.45
N TYR A 768 22.30 2.53 15.05
CA TYR A 768 22.47 1.25 15.75
C TYR A 768 23.91 0.73 15.57
N LYS A 769 24.55 0.34 16.68
CA LYS A 769 25.96 -0.08 16.71
C LYS A 769 26.19 -1.52 16.25
N ASP A 770 25.17 -2.35 16.38
CA ASP A 770 25.12 -3.78 16.10
C ASP A 770 24.51 -4.10 14.72
N SER A 771 24.30 -3.08 13.88
CA SER A 771 23.64 -3.21 12.57
C SER A 771 24.26 -4.27 11.66
N GLU A 772 25.56 -4.58 11.83
CA GLU A 772 26.30 -5.59 11.08
C GLU A 772 25.79 -7.02 11.30
N GLU A 773 25.30 -7.33 12.50
CA GLU A 773 24.95 -8.69 12.93
C GLU A 773 23.43 -8.83 13.03
N GLN A 774 22.77 -8.73 11.89
CA GLN A 774 21.32 -8.86 11.77
C GLN A 774 20.83 -10.21 12.29
N ALA A 775 19.82 -10.16 13.16
CA ALA A 775 19.06 -11.36 13.52
C ALA A 775 18.41 -11.96 12.24
N PRO A 776 18.30 -13.30 12.14
CA PRO A 776 17.72 -13.96 10.99
C PRO A 776 16.19 -13.87 11.01
N LEU A 777 15.65 -12.67 10.84
CA LEU A 777 14.23 -12.33 10.85
C LEU A 777 13.56 -12.47 9.47
N TYR A 778 13.98 -13.48 8.70
CA TYR A 778 13.38 -13.75 7.39
C TYR A 778 12.14 -14.64 7.51
N PHE A 779 11.28 -14.62 6.50
CA PHE A 779 10.09 -15.48 6.48
C PHE A 779 10.49 -16.94 6.33
N ARG A 780 10.34 -17.75 7.38
CA ARG A 780 10.71 -19.18 7.41
C ARG A 780 9.64 -20.10 6.80
N THR A 781 10.06 -21.22 6.21
CA THR A 781 9.13 -22.30 5.84
C THR A 781 8.67 -23.07 7.09
N THR A 782 7.64 -23.90 6.95
CA THR A 782 7.20 -24.82 8.03
C THR A 782 8.31 -25.80 8.39
N ASP A 783 9.01 -26.35 7.39
CA ASP A 783 10.14 -27.27 7.61
C ASP A 783 11.28 -26.62 8.41
N GLU A 784 11.61 -25.35 8.12
CA GLU A 784 12.63 -24.59 8.86
C GLU A 784 12.24 -24.39 10.32
N MET A 785 10.98 -24.04 10.59
CA MET A 785 10.49 -23.85 11.95
C MET A 785 10.44 -25.16 12.73
N LEU A 786 9.98 -26.26 12.13
CA LEU A 786 9.98 -27.56 12.79
C LEU A 786 11.40 -28.00 13.20
N ASN A 787 12.38 -27.75 12.32
CA ASN A 787 13.79 -28.01 12.61
C ASN A 787 14.33 -27.10 13.74
N GLU A 788 14.00 -25.80 13.71
CA GLU A 788 14.42 -24.82 14.72
C GLU A 788 13.97 -25.21 16.14
N PHE A 789 12.75 -25.73 16.28
CA PHE A 789 12.15 -26.10 17.56
C PHE A 789 12.30 -27.58 17.93
N GLU A 790 13.10 -28.37 17.21
CA GLU A 790 13.26 -29.81 17.45
C GLU A 790 13.75 -30.13 18.89
N TYR A 791 14.46 -29.19 19.55
CA TYR A 791 14.94 -29.32 20.93
C TYR A 791 13.83 -29.41 22.00
N LEU A 792 12.58 -29.10 21.64
CA LEU A 792 11.38 -29.32 22.48
C LEU A 792 10.83 -30.75 22.36
N GLY A 793 11.33 -31.52 21.39
CA GLY A 793 10.79 -32.83 20.98
C GLY A 793 9.77 -32.69 19.84
N LYS A 794 9.79 -33.64 18.91
CA LYS A 794 9.02 -33.59 17.64
C LYS A 794 7.53 -33.29 17.82
N LYS A 795 6.90 -33.90 18.83
CA LYS A 795 5.47 -33.68 19.12
C LYS A 795 5.20 -32.23 19.54
N LYS A 796 5.98 -31.70 20.50
CA LYS A 796 5.80 -30.33 20.98
C LYS A 796 6.19 -29.31 19.91
N ALA A 797 7.22 -29.58 19.11
CA ALA A 797 7.58 -28.75 17.96
C ALA A 797 6.43 -28.66 16.95
N HIS A 798 5.80 -29.79 16.59
CA HIS A 798 4.61 -29.79 15.73
C HIS A 798 3.44 -29.00 16.33
N GLU A 799 3.17 -29.23 17.62
CA GLU A 799 2.11 -28.54 18.36
C GLU A 799 2.27 -27.01 18.31
N VAL A 800 3.46 -26.49 18.64
CA VAL A 800 3.69 -25.03 18.70
C VAL A 800 3.89 -24.38 17.33
N VAL A 801 4.46 -25.09 16.35
CA VAL A 801 4.72 -24.55 15.01
C VAL A 801 3.51 -24.64 14.10
N VAL A 802 2.74 -25.73 14.16
CA VAL A 802 1.67 -26.03 13.21
C VAL A 802 0.31 -25.98 13.91
N GLU A 803 0.05 -26.84 14.89
CA GLU A 803 -1.31 -27.00 15.45
C GLU A 803 -1.82 -25.71 16.11
N ASN A 804 -1.04 -25.13 17.02
CA ASN A 804 -1.43 -23.93 17.75
C ASN A 804 -1.46 -22.69 16.84
N THR A 805 -0.56 -22.57 15.86
CA THR A 805 -0.59 -21.42 14.92
C THR A 805 -1.85 -21.48 14.04
N ASN A 806 -2.21 -22.68 13.59
CA ASN A 806 -3.47 -22.92 12.88
C ASN A 806 -4.69 -22.68 13.76
N LEU A 807 -4.65 -23.07 15.04
CA LEU A 807 -5.72 -22.84 16.00
C LEU A 807 -6.00 -21.34 16.17
N ILE A 808 -4.97 -20.52 16.38
CA ILE A 808 -5.14 -19.06 16.49
C ILE A 808 -5.72 -18.49 15.18
N ALA A 809 -5.27 -18.98 14.03
CA ALA A 809 -5.81 -18.57 12.74
C ALA A 809 -7.30 -18.94 12.56
N ASP A 810 -7.73 -20.09 13.10
CA ASP A 810 -9.14 -20.53 13.05
C ASP A 810 -10.04 -19.78 14.03
N MET A 811 -9.46 -19.19 15.09
CA MET A 811 -10.21 -18.36 16.04
C MET A 811 -10.61 -17.00 15.47
N THR A 812 -10.02 -16.56 14.35
CA THR A 812 -10.32 -15.28 13.71
C THR A 812 -11.33 -15.45 12.56
N GLU A 813 -12.02 -14.38 12.18
CA GLU A 813 -12.90 -14.33 11.00
C GLU A 813 -12.13 -13.84 9.77
N GLU A 814 -12.69 -14.04 8.58
CA GLU A 814 -12.20 -13.36 7.38
C GLU A 814 -12.79 -11.95 7.34
N ILE A 815 -11.93 -10.94 7.40
CA ILE A 815 -12.32 -9.55 7.60
C ILE A 815 -11.78 -8.71 6.46
N ARG A 816 -12.56 -7.74 6.01
CA ARG A 816 -12.09 -6.69 5.12
C ARG A 816 -11.80 -5.42 5.93
N PRO A 817 -10.56 -4.90 5.97
CA PRO A 817 -10.20 -3.70 6.74
C PRO A 817 -10.98 -2.45 6.36
N ILE A 818 -11.27 -2.31 5.06
CA ILE A 818 -12.03 -1.20 4.50
C ILE A 818 -13.38 -1.78 4.05
N PRO A 819 -14.54 -1.14 4.32
CA PRO A 819 -15.82 -1.64 3.84
C PRO A 819 -15.95 -1.52 2.31
N LYS A 820 -16.79 -2.35 1.69
CA LYS A 820 -17.13 -2.22 0.26
C LYS A 820 -18.23 -1.18 0.08
N GLY A 821 -18.23 -0.53 -1.09
CA GLY A 821 -19.21 0.50 -1.46
C GLY A 821 -18.76 1.92 -1.12
N THR A 822 -19.55 2.89 -1.58
CA THR A 822 -19.29 4.32 -1.42
C THR A 822 -20.25 4.92 -0.39
N TYR A 823 -19.72 5.72 0.52
CA TYR A 823 -20.43 6.30 1.67
C TYR A 823 -20.37 7.84 1.58
N PRO A 824 -21.26 8.47 0.80
CA PRO A 824 -21.23 9.92 0.60
C PRO A 824 -21.72 10.69 1.85
N PRO A 825 -21.28 11.95 2.04
CA PRO A 825 -21.80 12.81 3.11
C PRO A 825 -23.28 13.14 2.88
N PHE A 826 -23.96 13.69 3.89
CA PHE A 826 -25.37 14.09 3.82
C PHE A 826 -25.57 15.58 4.13
N ILE A 827 -26.31 16.28 3.28
CA ILE A 827 -26.81 17.63 3.51
C ILE A 827 -28.31 17.63 3.23
N GLU A 828 -29.11 18.09 4.20
CA GLU A 828 -30.55 18.17 4.09
C GLU A 828 -30.98 19.13 2.97
N GLY A 829 -31.87 18.67 2.08
CA GLY A 829 -32.40 19.46 0.96
C GLY A 829 -31.39 19.81 -0.13
N ALA A 830 -30.23 19.15 -0.21
CA ALA A 830 -29.17 19.49 -1.16
C ALA A 830 -29.62 19.48 -2.63
N GLU A 831 -30.44 18.50 -3.03
CA GLU A 831 -30.96 18.39 -4.40
C GLU A 831 -31.87 19.57 -4.78
N GLU A 832 -32.82 19.91 -3.90
CA GLU A 832 -33.74 21.02 -4.10
C GLU A 832 -32.98 22.36 -4.13
N GLN A 833 -32.02 22.54 -3.21
CA GLN A 833 -31.16 23.73 -3.18
C GLN A 833 -30.34 23.88 -4.46
N LEU A 834 -29.70 22.81 -4.93
CA LEU A 834 -28.88 22.84 -6.14
C LEU A 834 -29.72 23.21 -7.36
N THR A 835 -30.87 22.55 -7.51
CA THR A 835 -31.82 22.80 -8.60
C THR A 835 -32.29 24.25 -8.57
N ASN A 836 -32.74 24.75 -7.42
CA ASN A 836 -33.24 26.12 -7.31
C ASN A 836 -32.17 27.17 -7.66
N ILE A 837 -30.94 27.03 -7.14
CA ILE A 837 -29.85 27.98 -7.41
C ILE A 837 -29.49 27.97 -8.90
N THR A 838 -29.32 26.79 -9.50
CA THR A 838 -28.93 26.69 -10.92
C THR A 838 -29.99 27.23 -11.86
N TRP A 839 -31.26 26.89 -11.65
CA TRP A 839 -32.35 27.40 -12.50
C TRP A 839 -32.53 28.91 -12.37
N THR A 840 -32.44 29.43 -11.15
CA THR A 840 -32.56 30.88 -10.90
C THR A 840 -31.44 31.62 -11.64
N ARG A 841 -30.20 31.20 -11.46
CA ARG A 841 -29.04 31.83 -12.10
C ARG A 841 -29.06 31.70 -13.62
N ALA A 842 -29.45 30.54 -14.15
CA ALA A 842 -29.59 30.34 -15.58
C ALA A 842 -30.59 31.32 -16.21
N LYS A 843 -31.73 31.55 -15.54
CA LYS A 843 -32.74 32.52 -16.00
C LYS A 843 -32.25 33.97 -15.91
N GLU A 844 -31.47 34.30 -14.88
CA GLU A 844 -30.84 35.63 -14.75
C GLU A 844 -29.83 35.93 -15.86
N VAL A 845 -29.11 34.89 -16.32
CA VAL A 845 -28.08 35.01 -17.36
C VAL A 845 -28.69 34.92 -18.77
N TYR A 846 -29.51 33.92 -19.05
CA TYR A 846 -30.00 33.57 -20.40
C TYR A 846 -31.47 33.95 -20.66
N GLY A 847 -32.18 34.50 -19.67
CA GLY A 847 -33.57 34.94 -19.79
C GLY A 847 -34.60 33.87 -19.40
N ASP A 848 -35.88 34.26 -19.34
CA ASP A 848 -37.02 33.38 -19.09
C ASP A 848 -38.08 33.60 -20.19
N PRO A 849 -38.36 32.62 -21.07
CA PRO A 849 -37.87 31.23 -21.05
C PRO A 849 -36.42 31.07 -21.50
N LEU A 850 -35.75 30.03 -20.96
CA LEU A 850 -34.38 29.68 -21.35
C LEU A 850 -34.29 29.23 -22.83
N PRO A 851 -33.17 29.53 -23.53
CA PRO A 851 -32.87 28.92 -24.81
C PRO A 851 -32.84 27.40 -24.71
N LYS A 852 -33.31 26.71 -25.76
CA LYS A 852 -33.42 25.25 -25.78
C LYS A 852 -32.09 24.54 -25.46
N ILE A 853 -30.97 25.01 -26.01
CA ILE A 853 -29.62 24.45 -25.76
C ILE A 853 -29.27 24.50 -24.26
N VAL A 854 -29.60 25.61 -23.58
CA VAL A 854 -29.33 25.80 -22.14
C VAL A 854 -30.23 24.91 -21.30
N LYS A 855 -31.53 24.88 -21.62
CA LYS A 855 -32.52 24.06 -20.93
C LYS A 855 -32.18 22.56 -21.03
N ASP A 856 -31.97 22.07 -22.25
CA ASP A 856 -31.66 20.66 -22.51
C ASP A 856 -30.37 20.23 -21.80
N ARG A 857 -29.36 21.13 -21.73
CA ARG A 857 -28.13 20.87 -20.97
C ARG A 857 -28.38 20.76 -19.46
N LEU A 858 -29.13 21.69 -18.87
CA LEU A 858 -29.45 21.67 -17.44
C LEU A 858 -30.28 20.45 -17.05
N ASP A 859 -31.34 20.14 -17.81
CA ASP A 859 -32.21 18.99 -17.56
C ASP A 859 -31.39 17.68 -17.56
N ARG A 860 -30.48 17.54 -18.53
CA ARG A 860 -29.60 16.37 -18.63
C ARG A 860 -28.60 16.26 -17.47
N GLU A 861 -27.90 17.35 -17.16
CA GLU A 861 -26.88 17.36 -16.11
C GLU A 861 -27.49 17.19 -14.71
N LEU A 862 -28.52 17.97 -14.36
CA LEU A 862 -29.20 17.87 -13.06
C LEU A 862 -29.82 16.48 -12.87
N GLY A 863 -30.42 15.91 -13.93
CA GLY A 863 -30.96 14.56 -13.91
C GLY A 863 -29.88 13.51 -13.60
N SER A 864 -28.69 13.62 -14.20
CA SER A 864 -27.56 12.73 -13.92
C SER A 864 -27.02 12.92 -12.50
N ILE A 865 -26.71 14.16 -12.10
CA ILE A 865 -26.15 14.49 -10.77
C ILE A 865 -27.07 13.98 -9.65
N THR A 866 -28.37 14.17 -9.80
CA THR A 866 -29.38 13.75 -8.83
C THR A 866 -29.51 12.22 -8.77
N LYS A 867 -29.63 11.57 -9.95
CA LYS A 867 -29.77 10.11 -10.04
C LYS A 867 -28.62 9.37 -9.36
N HIS A 868 -27.40 9.93 -9.43
CA HIS A 868 -26.19 9.34 -8.84
C HIS A 868 -25.84 9.90 -7.45
N GLY A 869 -26.67 10.77 -6.88
CA GLY A 869 -26.49 11.28 -5.52
C GLY A 869 -25.36 12.31 -5.33
N PHE A 870 -24.88 12.93 -6.41
CA PHE A 870 -23.77 13.89 -6.35
C PHE A 870 -24.20 15.33 -6.01
N SER A 871 -25.49 15.59 -5.85
CA SER A 871 -26.01 16.92 -5.47
C SER A 871 -25.37 17.46 -4.17
N ILE A 872 -24.98 16.56 -3.27
CA ILE A 872 -24.36 16.91 -2.00
C ILE A 872 -22.94 17.45 -2.21
N LEU A 873 -22.16 16.85 -3.10
CA LEU A 873 -20.81 17.33 -3.44
C LEU A 873 -20.88 18.74 -4.06
N TYR A 874 -21.81 18.93 -4.99
CA TYR A 874 -22.04 20.24 -5.61
C TYR A 874 -22.43 21.30 -4.59
N MET A 875 -23.38 20.99 -3.70
CA MET A 875 -23.79 21.95 -2.67
C MET A 875 -22.69 22.24 -1.66
N THR A 876 -21.83 21.27 -1.37
CA THR A 876 -20.68 21.47 -0.49
C THR A 876 -19.68 22.44 -1.14
N ALA A 877 -19.29 22.17 -2.38
CA ALA A 877 -18.41 23.05 -3.14
C ALA A 877 -19.00 24.46 -3.31
N GLN A 878 -20.30 24.56 -3.60
CA GLN A 878 -21.01 25.83 -3.73
C GLN A 878 -20.93 26.65 -2.44
N LYS A 879 -21.19 26.02 -1.28
CA LYS A 879 -21.12 26.69 0.02
C LYS A 879 -19.69 27.15 0.33
N LEU A 880 -18.69 26.33 0.03
CA LEU A 880 -17.27 26.68 0.22
C LEU A 880 -16.84 27.87 -0.64
N VAL A 881 -17.21 27.87 -1.92
CA VAL A 881 -16.92 28.98 -2.84
C VAL A 881 -17.64 30.25 -2.40
N ALA A 882 -18.93 30.16 -2.06
CA ALA A 882 -19.71 31.30 -1.59
C ALA A 882 -19.15 31.91 -0.29
N ASP A 883 -18.69 31.08 0.64
CA ASP A 883 -18.06 31.53 1.87
C ASP A 883 -16.73 32.26 1.59
N SER A 884 -15.86 31.71 0.74
CA SER A 884 -14.61 32.38 0.34
C SER A 884 -14.86 33.74 -0.34
N VAL A 885 -15.80 33.78 -1.29
CA VAL A 885 -16.14 35.02 -2.01
C VAL A 885 -16.75 36.07 -1.07
N ALA A 886 -17.57 35.66 -0.10
CA ALA A 886 -18.12 36.57 0.91
C ALA A 886 -17.02 37.20 1.79
N HIS A 887 -15.90 36.51 1.98
CA HIS A 887 -14.71 37.03 2.67
C HIS A 887 -13.72 37.74 1.72
N GLY A 888 -14.09 37.93 0.45
CA GLY A 888 -13.32 38.71 -0.52
C GLY A 888 -12.27 37.91 -1.30
N TYR A 889 -12.21 36.59 -1.17
CA TYR A 889 -11.28 35.75 -1.91
C TYR A 889 -12.00 34.96 -3.00
N LEU A 890 -11.67 35.25 -4.26
CA LEU A 890 -12.12 34.44 -5.41
C LEU A 890 -11.54 33.03 -5.31
N VAL A 891 -12.25 32.05 -5.86
CA VAL A 891 -11.81 30.65 -5.89
C VAL A 891 -11.56 30.27 -7.34
N GLY A 892 -10.35 29.79 -7.63
CA GLY A 892 -10.00 29.34 -8.97
C GLY A 892 -10.63 27.99 -9.29
N SER A 893 -11.26 27.88 -10.46
CA SER A 893 -11.71 26.59 -11.02
C SER A 893 -10.54 25.64 -11.27
N ARG A 894 -10.72 24.34 -10.99
CA ARG A 894 -9.74 23.29 -11.29
C ARG A 894 -10.41 21.96 -11.62
N GLY A 895 -9.72 21.13 -12.40
CA GLY A 895 -10.15 19.74 -12.65
C GLY A 895 -11.33 19.64 -13.62
N SER A 896 -11.98 18.47 -13.64
CA SER A 896 -13.09 18.20 -14.58
C SER A 896 -14.41 18.90 -14.23
N VAL A 897 -14.55 19.54 -13.07
CA VAL A 897 -15.82 20.18 -12.70
C VAL A 897 -16.19 21.33 -13.66
N GLY A 898 -15.20 21.93 -14.34
CA GLY A 898 -15.42 22.91 -15.41
C GLY A 898 -16.17 22.37 -16.64
N SER A 899 -16.29 21.04 -16.77
CA SER A 899 -17.10 20.39 -17.80
C SER A 899 -18.61 20.43 -17.50
N SER A 900 -19.03 20.82 -16.29
CA SER A 900 -20.43 20.87 -15.88
C SER A 900 -21.01 22.28 -15.97
N PHE A 901 -22.10 22.42 -16.73
CA PHE A 901 -22.88 23.64 -16.81
C PHE A 901 -23.64 23.90 -15.50
N VAL A 902 -24.06 22.84 -14.79
CA VAL A 902 -24.62 22.94 -13.44
C VAL A 902 -23.60 23.55 -12.48
N ALA A 903 -22.32 23.17 -12.55
CA ALA A 903 -21.28 23.77 -11.70
C ALA A 903 -21.09 25.26 -11.98
N ASN A 904 -21.15 25.67 -13.25
CA ASN A 904 -21.08 27.07 -13.64
C ASN A 904 -22.28 27.88 -13.11
N MET A 905 -23.50 27.38 -13.32
CA MET A 905 -24.73 28.03 -12.86
C MET A 905 -24.89 28.01 -11.32
N ALA A 906 -24.27 27.05 -10.64
CA ALA A 906 -24.22 27.02 -9.17
C ALA A 906 -23.17 27.99 -8.60
N GLY A 907 -22.30 28.56 -9.44
CA GLY A 907 -21.20 29.42 -9.00
C GLY A 907 -20.02 28.66 -8.40
N ILE A 908 -19.87 27.38 -8.75
CA ILE A 908 -18.73 26.53 -8.32
C ILE A 908 -17.54 26.71 -9.27
N SER A 909 -17.80 26.91 -10.55
CA SER A 909 -16.77 27.08 -11.59
C SER A 909 -17.05 28.28 -12.48
N GLU A 910 -16.01 29.01 -12.86
CA GLU A 910 -16.10 30.13 -13.81
C GLU A 910 -16.13 29.65 -15.27
N VAL A 911 -15.74 28.40 -15.54
CA VAL A 911 -15.71 27.80 -16.87
C VAL A 911 -17.11 27.47 -17.36
N ASN A 912 -17.50 28.01 -18.53
CA ASN A 912 -18.78 27.71 -19.17
C ASN A 912 -18.60 26.64 -20.28
N PRO A 913 -19.11 25.41 -20.09
CA PRO A 913 -18.88 24.32 -21.02
C PRO A 913 -19.81 24.30 -22.25
N LEU A 914 -20.71 25.28 -22.38
CA LEU A 914 -21.59 25.38 -23.55
C LEU A 914 -20.80 25.67 -24.83
N GLN A 915 -21.49 25.55 -25.97
CA GLN A 915 -20.98 25.96 -27.27
C GLN A 915 -20.65 27.47 -27.28
N PRO A 916 -19.69 27.94 -28.11
CA PRO A 916 -19.33 29.35 -28.18
C PRO A 916 -20.55 30.21 -28.48
N HIS A 917 -20.76 31.28 -27.72
CA HIS A 917 -21.96 32.09 -27.85
C HIS A 917 -21.76 33.54 -27.44
N TYR A 918 -22.63 34.39 -27.99
CA TYR A 918 -22.86 35.75 -27.52
C TYR A 918 -24.01 35.77 -26.51
N ILE A 919 -23.91 36.55 -25.44
CA ILE A 919 -24.98 36.77 -24.47
C ILE A 919 -25.09 38.25 -24.09
N CYS A 920 -26.28 38.83 -24.24
CA CYS A 920 -26.48 40.24 -23.94
C CYS A 920 -26.69 40.43 -22.43
N PRO A 921 -25.84 41.22 -21.73
CA PRO A 921 -26.00 41.42 -20.29
C PRO A 921 -27.29 42.16 -19.92
N ASN A 922 -27.85 42.93 -20.87
CA ASN A 922 -29.06 43.75 -20.68
C ASN A 922 -30.34 42.98 -21.03
N CYS A 923 -30.59 42.70 -22.31
CA CYS A 923 -31.85 42.09 -22.76
C CYS A 923 -31.84 40.55 -22.79
N LYS A 924 -30.74 39.91 -22.36
CA LYS A 924 -30.58 38.44 -22.24
C LYS A 924 -30.66 37.66 -23.56
N HIS A 925 -30.74 38.33 -24.70
CA HIS A 925 -30.68 37.67 -25.99
C HIS A 925 -29.33 36.95 -26.17
N SER A 926 -29.37 35.72 -26.70
CA SER A 926 -28.20 34.85 -26.87
C SER A 926 -28.11 34.27 -28.29
N GLU A 927 -26.90 34.18 -28.83
CA GLU A 927 -26.62 33.57 -30.15
C GLU A 927 -25.52 32.50 -30.01
N PHE A 928 -25.84 31.22 -30.27
CA PHE A 928 -24.91 30.09 -30.17
C PHE A 928 -24.34 29.70 -31.53
N ILE A 929 -23.03 29.40 -31.58
CA ILE A 929 -22.33 28.87 -32.75
C ILE A 929 -22.09 27.38 -32.53
N THR A 930 -22.70 26.54 -33.36
CA THR A 930 -22.70 25.07 -33.16
C THR A 930 -22.09 24.30 -34.34
N ASP A 931 -21.50 24.99 -35.31
CA ASP A 931 -20.91 24.40 -36.51
C ASP A 931 -19.45 23.92 -36.31
N GLY A 932 -18.89 24.11 -35.11
CA GLY A 932 -17.51 23.75 -34.76
C GLY A 932 -16.45 24.68 -35.37
N SER A 933 -16.85 25.79 -36.01
CA SER A 933 -15.90 26.73 -36.64
C SER A 933 -15.07 27.53 -35.63
N VAL A 934 -15.55 27.63 -34.39
CA VAL A 934 -14.92 28.38 -33.30
C VAL A 934 -14.73 27.45 -32.12
N GLY A 935 -13.52 27.41 -31.55
CA GLY A 935 -13.21 26.55 -30.40
C GLY A 935 -13.73 27.10 -29.07
N SER A 936 -13.63 28.41 -28.86
CA SER A 936 -14.03 29.10 -27.63
C SER A 936 -14.75 30.42 -27.92
N GLY A 937 -15.74 30.76 -27.11
CA GLY A 937 -16.45 32.03 -27.15
C GLY A 937 -15.52 33.22 -26.99
N PHE A 938 -14.41 33.08 -26.28
CA PHE A 938 -13.43 34.15 -26.14
C PHE A 938 -12.74 34.53 -27.45
N ASP A 939 -12.76 33.64 -28.45
CA ASP A 939 -12.24 33.90 -29.80
C ASP A 939 -13.24 34.65 -30.70
N LEU A 940 -14.48 34.82 -30.25
CA LEU A 940 -15.49 35.57 -30.99
C LEU A 940 -15.15 37.06 -31.06
N PRO A 941 -15.31 37.72 -32.23
CA PRO A 941 -15.06 39.15 -32.34
C PRO A 941 -16.09 39.96 -31.52
N PRO A 942 -15.74 41.17 -31.04
CA PRO A 942 -16.71 42.06 -30.39
C PRO A 942 -17.92 42.33 -31.29
N LYS A 943 -19.14 42.21 -30.73
CA LYS A 943 -20.40 42.38 -31.45
C LYS A 943 -21.41 43.11 -30.56
N LYS A 944 -22.25 43.96 -31.16
CA LYS A 944 -23.38 44.59 -30.46
C LYS A 944 -24.64 43.73 -30.58
N CYS A 945 -25.43 43.71 -29.53
CA CYS A 945 -26.72 43.03 -29.50
C CYS A 945 -27.66 43.64 -30.55
N PRO A 946 -28.23 42.83 -31.47
CA PRO A 946 -29.15 43.33 -32.50
C PRO A 946 -30.50 43.76 -31.92
N VAL A 947 -30.82 43.39 -30.67
CA VAL A 947 -32.09 43.72 -30.00
C VAL A 947 -32.03 45.04 -29.25
N CYS A 948 -30.98 45.29 -28.47
CA CYS A 948 -30.89 46.48 -27.60
C CYS A 948 -29.65 47.35 -27.80
N GLY A 949 -28.72 46.96 -28.69
CA GLY A 949 -27.51 47.72 -29.00
C GLY A 949 -26.39 47.64 -27.96
N THR A 950 -26.62 47.03 -26.80
CA THR A 950 -25.58 46.77 -25.79
C THR A 950 -24.52 45.82 -26.33
N GLU A 951 -23.25 46.01 -25.96
CA GLU A 951 -22.18 45.08 -26.34
C GLU A 951 -22.44 43.69 -25.75
N TYR A 952 -22.16 42.66 -26.54
CA TYR A 952 -22.31 41.28 -26.10
C TYR A 952 -21.16 40.85 -25.20
N ASN A 953 -21.49 40.09 -24.17
CA ASN A 953 -20.52 39.18 -23.55
C ASN A 953 -20.32 37.97 -24.47
N ARG A 954 -19.16 37.34 -24.35
CA ARG A 954 -18.72 36.23 -25.20
C ARG A 954 -18.24 35.10 -24.30
N ASP A 955 -18.74 33.89 -24.48
CA ASP A 955 -18.48 32.78 -23.57
C ASP A 955 -18.72 31.41 -24.23
N GLY A 956 -18.39 30.31 -23.54
CA GLY A 956 -18.60 28.93 -23.97
C GLY A 956 -17.35 28.28 -24.59
N HIS A 957 -16.94 27.11 -24.09
CA HIS A 957 -15.68 26.45 -24.49
C HIS A 957 -15.83 25.04 -25.06
N THR A 958 -17.07 24.61 -25.36
CA THR A 958 -17.34 23.30 -25.99
C THR A 958 -16.78 22.12 -25.20
N ILE A 959 -17.17 21.99 -23.93
CA ILE A 959 -16.65 20.92 -23.07
C ILE A 959 -17.77 19.88 -22.79
N PRO A 960 -17.55 18.59 -23.09
CA PRO A 960 -18.52 17.54 -22.83
C PRO A 960 -18.65 17.28 -21.33
N PHE A 961 -19.89 17.14 -20.84
CA PHE A 961 -20.18 16.85 -19.43
C PHE A 961 -19.62 15.51 -18.98
N GLU A 962 -19.58 14.56 -19.90
CA GLU A 962 -19.19 13.17 -19.72
C GLU A 962 -17.70 13.05 -19.33
N THR A 963 -16.85 14.05 -19.59
CA THR A 963 -15.49 14.12 -19.04
C THR A 963 -15.49 14.11 -17.51
N PHE A 964 -16.54 14.65 -16.89
CA PHE A 964 -16.68 14.72 -15.44
C PHE A 964 -17.21 13.41 -14.85
N LEU A 965 -18.44 12.99 -15.23
CA LEU A 965 -19.15 11.85 -14.61
C LEU A 965 -19.14 10.54 -15.42
N GLY A 966 -18.51 10.51 -16.60
CA GLY A 966 -18.70 9.41 -17.53
C GLY A 966 -20.09 9.45 -18.17
N PHE A 967 -20.46 8.36 -18.84
CA PHE A 967 -21.76 8.25 -19.52
C PHE A 967 -22.86 7.71 -18.59
N ASP A 968 -22.50 6.79 -17.70
CA ASP A 968 -23.44 6.07 -16.83
C ASP A 968 -23.28 6.42 -15.34
N GLY A 969 -22.52 7.48 -15.03
CA GLY A 969 -22.18 7.84 -13.64
C GLY A 969 -21.24 6.81 -12.99
N ASP A 970 -20.48 6.09 -13.80
CA ASP A 970 -19.53 5.04 -13.44
C ASP A 970 -18.21 5.60 -12.90
N LYS A 971 -18.02 6.91 -13.00
CA LYS A 971 -16.87 7.63 -12.45
C LYS A 971 -17.27 8.43 -11.22
N THR A 972 -16.59 8.18 -10.10
CA THR A 972 -16.69 9.01 -8.90
C THR A 972 -16.06 10.40 -9.18
N PRO A 973 -16.81 11.50 -9.05
CA PRO A 973 -16.29 12.84 -9.32
C PRO A 973 -15.46 13.38 -8.15
N ASP A 974 -14.32 13.99 -8.48
CA ASP A 974 -13.56 14.86 -7.58
C ASP A 974 -13.84 16.33 -7.95
N ILE A 975 -14.21 17.15 -6.96
CA ILE A 975 -14.35 18.61 -7.13
C ILE A 975 -13.15 19.28 -6.49
N ASP A 976 -12.27 19.82 -7.34
CA ASP A 976 -11.06 20.52 -6.93
C ASP A 976 -11.32 22.03 -6.88
N LEU A 977 -10.97 22.67 -5.76
CA LEU A 977 -11.11 24.10 -5.56
C LEU A 977 -9.76 24.72 -5.18
N ASN A 978 -9.32 25.71 -5.96
CA ASN A 978 -8.11 26.47 -5.66
C ASN A 978 -8.47 27.73 -4.85
N PHE A 979 -8.32 27.65 -3.54
CA PHE A 979 -8.42 28.79 -2.64
C PHE A 979 -7.13 29.60 -2.62
N SER A 980 -7.21 30.86 -2.19
CA SER A 980 -6.01 31.59 -1.79
C SER A 980 -5.28 30.85 -0.67
N GLY A 981 -3.95 30.79 -0.75
CA GLY A 981 -3.13 30.26 0.36
C GLY A 981 -3.38 30.96 1.70
N GLU A 982 -3.82 32.22 1.68
CA GLU A 982 -4.20 32.98 2.88
C GLU A 982 -5.56 32.53 3.46
N TYR A 983 -6.48 32.06 2.61
CA TYR A 983 -7.83 31.67 3.00
C TYR A 983 -7.98 30.16 3.24
N GLN A 984 -7.09 29.33 2.70
CA GLN A 984 -7.21 27.87 2.70
C GLN A 984 -7.53 27.28 4.08
N SER A 985 -6.85 27.75 5.13
CA SER A 985 -7.08 27.25 6.50
C SER A 985 -8.49 27.58 7.02
N GLN A 986 -9.08 28.68 6.56
CA GLN A 986 -10.44 29.07 6.90
C GLN A 986 -11.48 28.24 6.13
N ALA A 987 -11.20 27.88 4.87
CA ALA A 987 -12.01 26.94 4.11
C ALA A 987 -12.08 25.56 4.81
N HIS A 988 -10.93 25.02 5.26
CA HIS A 988 -10.89 23.75 6.01
C HIS A 988 -11.76 23.79 7.26
N ARG A 989 -11.71 24.90 8.03
CA ARG A 989 -12.55 25.11 9.22
C ARG A 989 -14.03 25.24 8.88
N TYR A 990 -14.36 25.81 7.74
CA TYR A 990 -15.74 25.90 7.29
C TYR A 990 -16.30 24.52 6.96
N THR A 991 -15.51 23.62 6.37
CA THR A 991 -15.88 22.21 6.18
C THR A 991 -16.15 21.50 7.51
N GLU A 992 -15.34 21.73 8.54
CA GLU A 992 -15.63 21.23 9.91
C GLU A 992 -16.95 21.79 10.46
N LYS A 993 -17.30 23.04 10.16
CA LYS A 993 -18.58 23.64 10.56
C LYS A 993 -19.77 23.03 9.80
N LEU A 994 -19.60 22.70 8.53
CA LEU A 994 -20.65 22.11 7.69
C LEU A 994 -21.00 20.67 8.12
N PHE A 995 -19.99 19.85 8.41
CA PHE A 995 -20.19 18.42 8.66
C PHE A 995 -20.00 17.99 10.11
N GLY A 996 -19.44 18.87 10.95
CA GLY A 996 -19.05 18.57 12.32
C GLY A 996 -17.55 18.22 12.41
N LYS A 997 -16.88 18.75 13.44
CA LYS A 997 -15.45 18.57 13.66
C LYS A 997 -15.04 17.10 13.79
N ASP A 998 -15.89 16.26 14.39
CA ASP A 998 -15.61 14.83 14.59
C ASP A 998 -15.83 13.99 13.31
N ASN A 999 -16.35 14.60 12.24
CA ASN A 999 -16.67 13.97 10.98
C ASN A 999 -15.72 14.40 9.84
N VAL A 1000 -14.76 15.28 10.10
CA VAL A 1000 -13.87 15.84 9.09
C VAL A 1000 -12.43 15.63 9.51
N PHE A 1001 -11.64 15.04 8.63
CA PHE A 1001 -10.23 14.72 8.88
C PHE A 1001 -9.38 15.15 7.70
N LYS A 1002 -8.15 15.57 7.92
CA LYS A 1002 -7.21 15.73 6.80
C LYS A 1002 -6.84 14.37 6.24
N ALA A 1003 -6.69 14.25 4.93
CA ALA A 1003 -6.11 13.06 4.33
C ALA A 1003 -4.65 12.91 4.79
N GLY A 1004 -4.30 11.77 5.38
CA GLY A 1004 -2.92 11.45 5.75
C GLY A 1004 -2.08 11.08 4.54
N THR A 1005 -0.76 11.28 4.65
CA THR A 1005 0.21 10.81 3.67
C THR A 1005 1.30 9.98 4.35
N ILE A 1006 1.81 8.97 3.66
CA ILE A 1006 2.91 8.12 4.15
C ILE A 1006 4.17 8.51 3.38
N ALA A 1007 5.18 9.01 4.10
CA ALA A 1007 6.45 9.38 3.51
C ALA A 1007 7.41 8.19 3.60
N THR A 1008 7.75 7.61 2.46
CA THR A 1008 8.69 6.49 2.34
C THR A 1008 10.10 6.96 1.99
N VAL A 1009 11.08 6.07 2.14
CA VAL A 1009 12.44 6.29 1.67
C VAL A 1009 12.42 6.28 0.13
N ALA A 1010 12.63 7.45 -0.46
CA ALA A 1010 12.79 7.62 -1.90
C ALA A 1010 14.23 7.33 -2.35
N GLU A 1011 14.44 7.11 -3.64
CA GLU A 1011 15.73 6.75 -4.25
C GLU A 1011 16.90 7.63 -3.79
N LYS A 1012 16.75 8.98 -3.83
CA LYS A 1012 17.81 9.90 -3.39
C LYS A 1012 18.19 9.73 -1.92
N THR A 1013 17.22 9.45 -1.06
CA THR A 1013 17.47 9.23 0.38
C THR A 1013 18.15 7.89 0.60
N ALA A 1014 17.70 6.84 -0.11
CA ALA A 1014 18.32 5.53 -0.05
C ALA A 1014 19.80 5.56 -0.49
N ILE A 1015 20.12 6.25 -1.59
CA ILE A 1015 21.51 6.46 -2.03
C ILE A 1015 22.32 7.16 -0.94
N GLY A 1016 21.74 8.17 -0.27
CA GLY A 1016 22.38 8.84 0.85
C GLY A 1016 22.73 7.90 2.02
N PHE A 1017 21.84 6.98 2.38
CA PHE A 1017 22.10 5.98 3.42
C PHE A 1017 23.21 5.01 3.02
N VAL A 1018 23.19 4.51 1.79
CA VAL A 1018 24.22 3.59 1.28
C VAL A 1018 25.59 4.26 1.24
N LYS A 1019 25.68 5.49 0.73
CA LYS A 1019 26.95 6.23 0.66
C LYS A 1019 27.53 6.55 2.03
N LYS A 1020 26.67 6.92 2.99
CA LYS A 1020 27.11 7.12 4.37
C LYS A 1020 27.64 5.82 4.98
N TYR A 1021 26.95 4.70 4.72
CA TYR A 1021 27.40 3.38 5.16
C TYR A 1021 28.75 3.00 4.52
N GLU A 1022 28.95 3.29 3.24
CA GLU A 1022 30.22 3.08 2.53
C GLU A 1022 31.36 3.91 3.15
N GLU A 1023 31.13 5.20 3.37
CA GLU A 1023 32.10 6.14 3.95
C GLU A 1023 32.52 5.74 5.37
N ASP A 1024 31.55 5.53 6.26
CA ASP A 1024 31.83 5.23 7.68
C ASP A 1024 32.51 3.85 7.87
N LYS A 1025 32.30 2.92 6.93
CA LYS A 1025 32.92 1.58 6.96
C LYS A 1025 34.22 1.50 6.17
N GLY A 1026 34.61 2.55 5.44
CA GLY A 1026 35.79 2.55 4.57
C GLY A 1026 35.69 1.50 3.47
N LEU A 1027 34.49 1.22 2.98
CA LEU A 1027 34.25 0.29 1.87
C LEU A 1027 34.34 1.04 0.54
N VAL A 1028 34.59 0.30 -0.54
CA VAL A 1028 34.46 0.82 -1.91
C VAL A 1028 33.56 -0.15 -2.65
N LEU A 1029 32.33 0.27 -2.91
CA LEU A 1029 31.33 -0.55 -3.57
C LEU A 1029 31.34 -0.32 -5.08
N HIS A 1030 30.92 -1.32 -5.85
CA HIS A 1030 30.56 -1.09 -7.25
C HIS A 1030 29.29 -0.25 -7.29
N ARG A 1031 29.13 0.59 -8.33
CA ARG A 1031 27.93 1.41 -8.53
C ARG A 1031 26.68 0.56 -8.72
N ALA A 1032 26.84 -0.61 -9.34
CA ALA A 1032 25.78 -1.61 -9.39
C ALA A 1032 25.34 -2.04 -7.99
N GLU A 1033 26.27 -2.24 -7.06
CA GLU A 1033 25.95 -2.64 -5.68
C GLU A 1033 25.33 -1.48 -4.91
N GLU A 1034 25.85 -0.25 -5.05
CA GLU A 1034 25.21 0.95 -4.49
C GLU A 1034 23.74 1.04 -4.93
N SER A 1035 23.49 0.85 -6.23
CA SER A 1035 22.15 0.94 -6.83
C SER A 1035 21.22 -0.17 -6.33
N ARG A 1036 21.72 -1.41 -6.20
CA ARG A 1036 20.96 -2.54 -5.65
C ARG A 1036 20.58 -2.29 -4.19
N LEU A 1037 21.55 -1.93 -3.35
CA LEU A 1037 21.33 -1.69 -1.93
C LEU A 1037 20.38 -0.52 -1.71
N ALA A 1038 20.52 0.55 -2.50
CA ALA A 1038 19.61 1.69 -2.45
C ALA A 1038 18.19 1.26 -2.85
N ALA A 1039 18.03 0.53 -3.96
CA ALA A 1039 16.72 0.04 -4.40
C ALA A 1039 16.03 -0.83 -3.34
N GLY A 1040 16.77 -1.70 -2.65
CA GLY A 1040 16.23 -2.54 -1.57
C GLY A 1040 15.80 -1.78 -0.31
N CYS A 1041 16.29 -0.54 -0.12
CA CYS A 1041 15.85 0.34 0.96
C CYS A 1041 14.65 1.23 0.59
N THR A 1042 14.28 1.30 -0.69
CA THR A 1042 13.18 2.15 -1.14
C THR A 1042 11.81 1.63 -0.72
N GLY A 1043 10.84 2.53 -0.55
CA GLY A 1043 9.48 2.16 -0.19
C GLY A 1043 9.27 1.84 1.30
N VAL A 1044 10.34 1.77 2.10
CA VAL A 1044 10.24 1.66 3.56
C VAL A 1044 9.70 2.96 4.14
N LYS A 1045 8.71 2.87 5.02
CA LYS A 1045 8.13 4.03 5.70
C LYS A 1045 9.18 4.72 6.56
N ARG A 1046 9.26 6.05 6.44
CA ARG A 1046 10.10 6.90 7.28
C ARG A 1046 9.27 7.74 8.25
N THR A 1047 8.22 8.39 7.76
CA THR A 1047 7.35 9.25 8.57
C THR A 1047 5.97 9.36 7.93
N THR A 1048 5.08 10.17 8.52
CA THR A 1048 3.76 10.50 8.00
C THR A 1048 3.64 12.01 7.80
N GLY A 1049 2.68 12.43 6.99
CA GLY A 1049 2.39 13.83 6.70
C GLY A 1049 0.90 14.07 6.49
N GLN A 1050 0.57 15.24 5.96
CA GLN A 1050 -0.79 15.63 5.61
C GLN A 1050 -0.87 15.92 4.10
N HIS A 1051 -2.04 15.64 3.50
CA HIS A 1051 -2.34 16.06 2.15
C HIS A 1051 -2.41 17.61 2.09
N PRO A 1052 -1.94 18.25 1.00
CA PRO A 1052 -1.90 19.71 0.91
C PRO A 1052 -3.25 20.42 1.06
N GLY A 1053 -4.36 19.75 0.76
CA GLY A 1053 -5.71 20.34 0.91
C GLY A 1053 -6.85 19.33 0.97
N GLY A 1054 -6.55 18.05 1.10
CA GLY A 1054 -7.56 16.99 1.01
C GLY A 1054 -8.25 16.80 2.35
N MET A 1055 -9.55 17.06 2.40
CA MET A 1055 -10.40 16.88 3.57
C MET A 1055 -11.29 15.66 3.35
N VAL A 1056 -11.14 14.64 4.20
CA VAL A 1056 -11.95 13.42 4.21
C VAL A 1056 -13.18 13.64 5.08
N VAL A 1057 -14.37 13.39 4.53
CA VAL A 1057 -15.65 13.62 5.20
C VAL A 1057 -16.36 12.31 5.52
N VAL A 1058 -16.49 12.02 6.81
CA VAL A 1058 -17.21 10.85 7.35
C VAL A 1058 -18.70 11.15 7.42
N PRO A 1059 -19.56 10.29 6.83
CA PRO A 1059 -21.02 10.50 6.88
C PRO A 1059 -21.58 10.56 8.30
N LYS A 1060 -22.61 11.39 8.48
CA LYS A 1060 -23.29 11.55 9.77
C LYS A 1060 -23.92 10.23 10.21
N GLY A 1061 -23.64 9.83 11.46
CA GLY A 1061 -24.10 8.54 12.03
C GLY A 1061 -23.10 7.39 11.89
N MET A 1062 -22.04 7.57 11.10
CA MET A 1062 -20.88 6.67 11.06
C MET A 1062 -19.72 7.27 11.87
N ASN A 1063 -18.73 6.45 12.17
CA ASN A 1063 -17.51 6.87 12.83
C ASN A 1063 -16.31 6.66 11.89
N VAL A 1064 -15.26 7.49 12.00
CA VAL A 1064 -14.03 7.31 11.21
C VAL A 1064 -13.44 5.91 11.36
N TYR A 1065 -13.57 5.29 12.54
CA TYR A 1065 -13.12 3.93 12.82
C TYR A 1065 -13.91 2.83 12.10
N ASP A 1066 -14.96 3.16 11.34
CA ASP A 1066 -15.59 2.25 10.39
C ASP A 1066 -14.77 2.11 9.08
N PHE A 1067 -13.82 3.02 8.86
CA PHE A 1067 -13.03 3.11 7.62
C PHE A 1067 -11.52 2.99 7.87
N CYS A 1068 -10.99 3.70 8.87
CA CYS A 1068 -9.57 3.68 9.20
C CYS A 1068 -9.27 4.23 10.61
N PRO A 1069 -8.07 3.98 11.17
CA PRO A 1069 -7.56 4.74 12.30
C PRO A 1069 -7.27 6.21 11.92
N VAL A 1070 -7.01 7.04 12.92
CA VAL A 1070 -6.56 8.44 12.74
C VAL A 1070 -5.34 8.74 13.61
N GLN A 1071 -4.55 9.73 13.23
CA GLN A 1071 -3.32 10.12 13.94
C GLN A 1071 -2.98 11.59 13.73
N HIS A 1072 -2.01 12.12 14.47
CA HIS A 1072 -1.38 13.40 14.13
C HIS A 1072 -0.39 13.23 12.96
N PRO A 1073 -0.29 14.21 12.03
CA PRO A 1073 0.73 14.18 10.99
C PRO A 1073 2.12 14.25 11.62
N ALA A 1074 3.04 13.42 11.14
CA ALA A 1074 4.39 13.26 11.70
C ALA A 1074 4.44 12.97 13.22
N ASN A 1075 3.32 12.53 13.81
CA ASN A 1075 3.11 12.40 15.25
C ASN A 1075 3.32 13.70 16.06
N ASP A 1076 3.19 14.87 15.43
CA ASP A 1076 3.32 16.15 16.14
C ASP A 1076 2.11 16.39 17.06
N GLN A 1077 2.30 16.22 18.36
CA GLN A 1077 1.27 16.38 19.40
C GLN A 1077 0.81 17.84 19.57
N LYS A 1078 1.46 18.81 18.92
CA LYS A 1078 1.04 20.21 18.89
C LYS A 1078 0.20 20.54 17.65
N SER A 1079 0.07 19.61 16.71
CA SER A 1079 -0.72 19.81 15.50
C SER A 1079 -2.21 19.82 15.84
N ASP A 1080 -2.89 20.91 15.50
CA ASP A 1080 -4.36 20.99 15.58
C ASP A 1080 -5.06 20.08 14.56
N SER A 1081 -4.35 19.66 13.50
CA SER A 1081 -4.87 18.76 12.47
C SER A 1081 -4.77 17.29 12.89
N ILE A 1082 -5.88 16.56 12.69
CA ILE A 1082 -5.96 15.11 12.76
C ILE A 1082 -6.05 14.57 11.33
N THR A 1083 -5.21 13.58 11.03
CA THR A 1083 -5.11 12.94 9.72
C THR A 1083 -5.64 11.51 9.74
N THR A 1084 -6.18 11.04 8.62
CA THR A 1084 -6.44 9.61 8.40
C THR A 1084 -5.13 8.82 8.49
N HIS A 1085 -5.16 7.64 9.11
CA HIS A 1085 -3.99 6.78 9.26
C HIS A 1085 -3.62 6.08 7.95
N PHE A 1086 -4.64 5.74 7.16
CA PHE A 1086 -4.48 5.31 5.77
C PHE A 1086 -4.34 6.53 4.87
N ASP A 1087 -3.54 6.40 3.83
CA ASP A 1087 -3.55 7.37 2.74
C ASP A 1087 -4.91 7.38 2.03
N PHE A 1088 -5.23 8.50 1.37
CA PHE A 1088 -6.51 8.63 0.70
C PHE A 1088 -6.68 7.63 -0.46
N HIS A 1089 -5.59 7.27 -1.16
CA HIS A 1089 -5.65 6.30 -2.25
C HIS A 1089 -6.25 4.96 -1.79
N SER A 1090 -5.94 4.54 -0.57
CA SER A 1090 -6.47 3.32 0.04
C SER A 1090 -7.99 3.34 0.28
N ILE A 1091 -8.59 4.52 0.47
CA ILE A 1091 -10.01 4.70 0.83
C ILE A 1091 -10.81 5.49 -0.22
N HIS A 1092 -10.24 5.75 -1.39
CA HIS A 1092 -10.80 6.68 -2.40
C HIS A 1092 -12.18 6.25 -2.93
N ASP A 1093 -12.41 4.95 -3.10
CA ASP A 1093 -13.70 4.40 -3.57
C ASP A 1093 -14.77 4.37 -2.47
N THR A 1094 -14.37 4.60 -1.21
CA THR A 1094 -15.20 4.34 -0.04
C THR A 1094 -15.74 5.62 0.57
N ILE A 1095 -14.92 6.65 0.73
CA ILE A 1095 -15.29 7.90 1.43
C ILE A 1095 -14.95 9.12 0.59
N CYS A 1096 -15.76 10.18 0.72
CA CYS A 1096 -15.57 11.41 -0.02
C CYS A 1096 -14.35 12.20 0.48
N LYS A 1097 -13.60 12.77 -0.48
CA LYS A 1097 -12.59 13.79 -0.27
C LYS A 1097 -13.00 15.09 -0.95
N LEU A 1098 -12.81 16.20 -0.26
CA LEU A 1098 -12.87 17.55 -0.79
C LEU A 1098 -11.45 18.08 -0.93
N ASP A 1099 -11.03 18.45 -2.14
CA ASP A 1099 -9.70 19.00 -2.37
C ASP A 1099 -9.76 20.55 -2.33
N GLU A 1100 -9.54 21.06 -1.12
CA GLU A 1100 -9.48 22.48 -0.79
C GLU A 1100 -8.01 22.94 -0.83
N LEU A 1101 -7.50 23.17 -2.04
CA LEU A 1101 -6.09 23.42 -2.32
C LEU A 1101 -5.76 24.90 -2.17
N GLY A 1102 -4.59 25.19 -1.61
CA GLY A 1102 -4.00 26.53 -1.62
C GLY A 1102 -3.29 26.79 -2.95
N HIS A 1103 -3.56 27.95 -3.55
CA HIS A 1103 -2.96 28.39 -4.80
C HIS A 1103 -2.66 29.89 -4.77
N ASP A 1104 -1.63 30.32 -5.49
CA ASP A 1104 -1.17 31.72 -5.47
C ASP A 1104 -2.03 32.63 -6.35
N VAL A 1105 -2.57 32.11 -7.46
CA VAL A 1105 -3.38 32.90 -8.41
C VAL A 1105 -4.57 33.62 -7.77
N PRO A 1106 -5.41 32.98 -6.93
CA PRO A 1106 -6.46 33.71 -6.20
C PRO A 1106 -5.96 34.87 -5.34
N THR A 1107 -4.78 34.70 -4.70
CA THR A 1107 -4.14 35.77 -3.92
C THR A 1107 -3.68 36.91 -4.82
N ILE A 1108 -3.08 36.59 -5.97
CA ILE A 1108 -2.65 37.57 -6.97
C ILE A 1108 -3.85 38.36 -7.48
N TYR A 1109 -4.97 37.69 -7.79
CA TYR A 1109 -6.21 38.35 -8.20
C TYR A 1109 -6.67 39.34 -7.15
N ARG A 1110 -6.74 38.93 -5.88
CA ARG A 1110 -7.14 39.81 -4.79
C ARG A 1110 -6.29 41.08 -4.71
N TYR A 1111 -4.96 40.90 -4.73
CA TYR A 1111 -4.05 42.04 -4.67
C TYR A 1111 -4.17 42.95 -5.89
N LEU A 1112 -4.32 42.39 -7.10
CA LEU A 1112 -4.53 43.19 -8.31
C LEU A 1112 -5.83 44.00 -8.21
N GLU A 1113 -6.93 43.43 -7.72
CA GLU A 1113 -8.17 44.16 -7.48
C GLU A 1113 -7.98 45.28 -6.44
N ASP A 1114 -7.30 44.97 -5.32
CA ASP A 1114 -7.05 45.94 -4.25
C ASP A 1114 -6.14 47.10 -4.70
N TYR A 1115 -5.12 46.82 -5.53
CA TYR A 1115 -4.19 47.85 -6.02
C TYR A 1115 -4.75 48.68 -7.17
N THR A 1116 -5.55 48.09 -8.06
CA THR A 1116 -6.04 48.77 -9.26
C THR A 1116 -7.47 49.30 -9.12
N GLY A 1117 -8.25 48.76 -8.18
CA GLY A 1117 -9.70 48.98 -8.09
C GLY A 1117 -10.50 48.35 -9.24
N ILE A 1118 -9.86 47.55 -10.10
CA ILE A 1118 -10.49 46.90 -11.26
C ILE A 1118 -10.81 45.45 -10.89
N PRO A 1119 -12.11 45.05 -10.88
CA PRO A 1119 -12.48 43.66 -10.65
C PRO A 1119 -11.93 42.74 -11.75
N VAL A 1120 -11.29 41.64 -11.38
CA VAL A 1120 -10.64 40.69 -12.29
C VAL A 1120 -11.66 40.09 -13.25
N MET A 1121 -12.87 39.78 -12.77
CA MET A 1121 -13.97 39.25 -13.59
C MET A 1121 -14.54 40.24 -14.62
N LYS A 1122 -14.07 41.49 -14.64
CA LYS A 1122 -14.42 42.50 -15.66
C LYS A 1122 -13.31 42.72 -16.70
N VAL A 1123 -12.19 42.04 -16.59
CA VAL A 1123 -11.08 42.13 -17.55
C VAL A 1123 -11.43 41.37 -18.83
N SER A 1124 -11.03 41.91 -19.98
CA SER A 1124 -11.28 41.27 -21.29
C SER A 1124 -10.38 40.06 -21.49
N MET A 1125 -10.98 38.89 -21.76
CA MET A 1125 -10.25 37.64 -22.06
C MET A 1125 -9.67 37.58 -23.48
N SER A 1126 -9.95 38.59 -24.31
CA SER A 1126 -9.49 38.67 -25.70
C SER A 1126 -8.94 40.04 -26.06
N ASP A 1127 -8.29 40.70 -25.09
CA ASP A 1127 -7.51 41.91 -25.34
C ASP A 1127 -6.34 41.61 -26.29
N PRO A 1128 -6.24 42.28 -27.46
CA PRO A 1128 -5.18 42.02 -28.44
C PRO A 1128 -3.76 42.27 -27.92
N ASP A 1129 -3.58 43.28 -27.06
CA ASP A 1129 -2.26 43.61 -26.51
C ASP A 1129 -1.81 42.54 -25.51
N VAL A 1130 -2.73 42.06 -24.68
CA VAL A 1130 -2.47 40.93 -23.76
C VAL A 1130 -2.17 39.64 -24.55
N MET A 1131 -2.96 39.32 -25.57
CA MET A 1131 -2.74 38.13 -26.40
C MET A 1131 -1.41 38.20 -27.17
N SER A 1132 -0.94 39.40 -27.50
CA SER A 1132 0.35 39.58 -28.17
C SER A 1132 1.54 39.15 -27.30
N LEU A 1133 1.41 39.15 -25.96
CA LEU A 1133 2.48 38.75 -25.03
C LEU A 1133 2.95 37.31 -25.25
N PHE A 1134 2.08 36.42 -25.72
CA PHE A 1134 2.40 35.02 -25.97
C PHE A 1134 3.26 34.81 -27.22
N THR A 1135 3.41 35.83 -28.07
CA THR A 1135 4.19 35.76 -29.32
C THR A 1135 5.20 36.89 -29.49
N SER A 1136 5.16 37.93 -28.67
CA SER A 1136 6.00 39.12 -28.79
C SER A 1136 6.20 39.84 -27.44
N THR A 1137 7.28 40.62 -27.32
CA THR A 1137 7.53 41.53 -26.21
C THR A 1137 6.95 42.94 -26.42
N LYS A 1138 6.34 43.20 -27.59
CA LYS A 1138 5.97 44.56 -28.02
C LYS A 1138 5.00 45.26 -27.06
N ALA A 1139 4.01 44.55 -26.52
CA ALA A 1139 3.04 45.13 -25.57
C ALA A 1139 3.68 45.55 -24.22
N LEU A 1140 4.86 45.00 -23.88
CA LEU A 1140 5.64 45.42 -22.70
C LEU A 1140 6.51 46.65 -22.98
N GLY A 1141 6.65 47.07 -24.24
CA GLY A 1141 7.51 48.19 -24.62
C GLY A 1141 9.01 47.90 -24.58
N VAL A 1142 9.42 46.62 -24.50
CA VAL A 1142 10.84 46.19 -24.46
C VAL A 1142 11.21 45.35 -25.67
N LYS A 1143 12.50 45.31 -26.02
CA LYS A 1143 13.01 44.42 -27.07
C LYS A 1143 13.29 43.02 -26.53
N PRO A 1144 13.25 41.97 -27.37
CA PRO A 1144 13.59 40.61 -26.94
C PRO A 1144 14.96 40.48 -26.27
N GLU A 1145 15.93 41.27 -26.72
CA GLU A 1145 17.30 41.29 -26.19
C GLU A 1145 17.40 41.90 -24.79
N ASP A 1146 16.46 42.77 -24.41
CA ASP A 1146 16.46 43.45 -23.10
C ASP A 1146 16.10 42.49 -21.96
N ILE A 1147 15.36 41.42 -22.27
CA ILE A 1147 14.86 40.42 -21.31
C ILE A 1147 15.26 38.99 -21.64
N ASP A 1148 16.09 38.78 -22.66
CA ASP A 1148 16.50 37.46 -23.17
C ASP A 1148 15.30 36.51 -23.44
N SER A 1149 14.28 37.03 -24.13
CA SER A 1149 13.06 36.28 -24.46
C SER A 1149 12.32 36.88 -25.65
N GLN A 1150 11.85 36.01 -26.55
CA GLN A 1150 11.01 36.41 -27.69
C GLN A 1150 9.54 36.64 -27.30
N THR A 1151 9.10 36.13 -26.14
CA THR A 1151 7.74 36.29 -25.60
C THR A 1151 7.74 37.14 -24.34
N GLY A 1152 6.60 37.77 -24.04
CA GLY A 1152 6.37 38.60 -22.85
C GLY A 1152 5.77 37.86 -21.65
N THR A 1153 6.02 36.55 -21.48
CA THR A 1153 5.27 35.70 -20.52
C THR A 1153 6.02 35.35 -19.22
N PHE A 1154 7.20 35.91 -18.94
CA PHE A 1154 8.10 35.48 -17.85
C PHE A 1154 7.46 35.25 -16.47
N SER A 1155 6.59 36.16 -16.02
CA SER A 1155 5.96 36.11 -14.70
C SER A 1155 4.55 35.52 -14.72
N LEU A 1156 4.08 35.07 -15.88
CA LEU A 1156 2.74 34.49 -16.00
C LEU A 1156 2.76 33.02 -15.55
N PRO A 1157 1.81 32.58 -14.70
CA PRO A 1157 1.72 31.20 -14.25
C PRO A 1157 1.70 30.21 -15.41
N GLU A 1158 2.39 29.08 -15.26
CA GLU A 1158 2.60 28.02 -16.26
C GLU A 1158 3.41 28.42 -17.51
N VAL A 1159 2.99 29.50 -18.20
CA VAL A 1159 3.54 29.91 -19.50
C VAL A 1159 4.86 30.70 -19.43
N GLY A 1160 5.34 31.04 -18.22
CA GLY A 1160 6.62 31.72 -18.02
C GLY A 1160 7.85 30.81 -18.01
N THR A 1161 7.65 29.49 -17.88
CA THR A 1161 8.77 28.54 -17.83
C THR A 1161 9.56 28.52 -19.15
N HIS A 1162 10.85 28.21 -19.10
CA HIS A 1162 11.69 28.12 -20.31
C HIS A 1162 11.12 27.12 -21.32
N PHE A 1163 10.62 25.97 -20.85
CA PHE A 1163 10.01 24.94 -21.68
C PHE A 1163 8.79 25.47 -22.44
N VAL A 1164 7.85 26.11 -21.73
CA VAL A 1164 6.62 26.60 -22.36
C VAL A 1164 6.89 27.81 -23.25
N ARG A 1165 7.81 28.70 -22.89
CA ARG A 1165 8.22 29.80 -23.77
C ARG A 1165 8.80 29.30 -25.10
N GLN A 1166 9.63 28.25 -25.08
CA GLN A 1166 10.09 27.63 -26.33
C GLN A 1166 8.92 27.02 -27.12
N MET A 1167 7.95 26.42 -26.43
CA MET A 1167 6.75 25.87 -27.07
C MET A 1167 5.87 26.96 -27.71
N LEU A 1168 5.74 28.13 -27.08
CA LEU A 1168 5.06 29.31 -27.64
C LEU A 1168 5.76 29.83 -28.90
N ILE A 1169 7.09 29.83 -28.92
CA ILE A 1169 7.88 30.21 -30.11
C ILE A 1169 7.67 29.21 -31.25
N ASP A 1170 7.62 27.93 -30.94
CA ASP A 1170 7.42 26.84 -31.91
C ASP A 1170 5.98 26.83 -32.46
N SER A 1171 4.97 27.10 -31.62
CA SER A 1171 3.53 26.97 -31.96
C SER A 1171 2.85 28.27 -32.41
N LYS A 1172 3.33 29.44 -31.96
CA LYS A 1172 2.81 30.79 -32.25
C LYS A 1172 1.27 30.88 -32.13
N PRO A 1173 0.71 30.65 -30.93
CA PRO A 1173 -0.74 30.68 -30.72
C PRO A 1173 -1.33 32.06 -31.05
N LYS A 1174 -2.52 32.07 -31.67
CA LYS A 1174 -3.22 33.30 -32.07
C LYS A 1174 -4.53 33.51 -31.34
N THR A 1175 -5.14 32.41 -30.90
CA THR A 1175 -6.45 32.39 -30.26
C THR A 1175 -6.34 31.90 -28.82
N PHE A 1176 -7.37 32.15 -28.01
CA PHE A 1176 -7.48 31.57 -26.68
C PHE A 1176 -7.55 30.04 -26.75
N SER A 1177 -8.24 29.49 -27.75
CA SER A 1177 -8.28 28.05 -27.99
C SER A 1177 -6.88 27.45 -28.26
N ASP A 1178 -6.02 28.15 -29.01
CA ASP A 1178 -4.63 27.70 -29.21
C ASP A 1178 -3.85 27.71 -27.88
N LEU A 1179 -4.08 28.70 -27.01
CA LEU A 1179 -3.45 28.76 -25.69
C LEU A 1179 -3.91 27.62 -24.77
N LEU A 1180 -5.17 27.21 -24.83
CA LEU A 1180 -5.66 26.02 -24.13
C LEU A 1180 -4.94 24.76 -24.60
N GLN A 1181 -4.72 24.61 -25.92
CA GLN A 1181 -3.96 23.49 -26.47
C GLN A 1181 -2.49 23.53 -25.99
N VAL A 1182 -1.85 24.69 -26.03
CA VAL A 1182 -0.49 24.89 -25.50
C VAL A 1182 -0.44 24.52 -24.01
N SER A 1183 -1.39 24.98 -23.19
CA SER A 1183 -1.45 24.63 -21.78
C SER A 1183 -1.51 23.10 -21.62
N GLY A 1184 -2.44 22.42 -22.28
CA GLY A 1184 -2.55 20.97 -22.22
C GLY A 1184 -1.29 20.22 -22.68
N LEU A 1185 -0.65 20.66 -23.75
CA LEU A 1185 0.58 20.06 -24.27
C LEU A 1185 1.82 20.28 -23.39
N SER A 1186 1.82 21.33 -22.57
CA SER A 1186 2.93 21.63 -21.67
C SER A 1186 2.98 20.73 -20.43
N HIS A 1187 1.90 20.02 -20.14
CA HIS A 1187 1.74 19.22 -18.93
C HIS A 1187 1.73 17.72 -19.25
N GLY A 1188 2.89 17.08 -19.11
CA GLY A 1188 3.03 15.62 -19.22
C GLY A 1188 4.29 15.20 -19.94
N THR A 1189 4.94 14.15 -19.44
CA THR A 1189 6.07 13.52 -20.13
C THR A 1189 5.59 12.94 -21.47
N ASP A 1190 6.39 13.12 -22.53
CA ASP A 1190 6.12 12.60 -23.88
C ASP A 1190 4.85 13.14 -24.58
N VAL A 1191 4.27 14.23 -24.07
CA VAL A 1191 3.13 14.91 -24.73
C VAL A 1191 3.64 15.82 -25.85
N TRP A 1192 4.62 16.69 -25.56
CA TRP A 1192 5.20 17.61 -26.55
C TRP A 1192 6.47 17.04 -27.21
N LEU A 1193 7.52 16.80 -26.42
CA LEU A 1193 8.83 16.35 -26.91
C LEU A 1193 8.74 14.95 -27.50
N GLY A 1194 9.22 14.77 -28.73
CA GLY A 1194 9.16 13.47 -29.44
C GLY A 1194 7.76 13.06 -29.90
N ASN A 1195 6.76 13.93 -29.77
CA ASN A 1195 5.37 13.67 -30.13
C ASN A 1195 4.76 14.89 -30.85
N ALA A 1196 3.92 15.70 -30.19
CA ALA A 1196 3.24 16.84 -30.82
C ALA A 1196 4.20 17.83 -31.49
N GLN A 1197 5.38 18.06 -30.89
CA GLN A 1197 6.39 18.94 -31.47
C GLN A 1197 6.87 18.46 -32.84
N GLU A 1198 7.10 17.16 -33.00
CA GLU A 1198 7.56 16.59 -34.26
C GLU A 1198 6.47 16.65 -35.32
N LEU A 1199 5.21 16.39 -34.95
CA LEU A 1199 4.08 16.48 -35.86
C LEU A 1199 3.91 17.90 -36.42
N ILE A 1200 4.02 18.91 -35.55
CA ILE A 1200 3.93 20.32 -35.94
C ILE A 1200 5.15 20.75 -36.76
N LYS A 1201 6.38 20.40 -36.33
CA LYS A 1201 7.61 20.72 -37.08
C LYS A 1201 7.66 20.07 -38.46
N ASN A 1202 7.12 18.87 -38.60
CA ASN A 1202 7.04 18.14 -39.86
C ASN A 1202 5.87 18.62 -40.74
N GLY A 1203 5.06 19.58 -40.27
CA GLY A 1203 3.88 20.07 -40.99
C GLY A 1203 2.79 19.01 -41.18
N THR A 1204 2.76 17.97 -40.34
CA THR A 1204 1.77 16.89 -40.41
C THR A 1204 0.41 17.33 -39.88
N CYS A 1205 0.39 18.20 -38.87
CA CYS A 1205 -0.79 18.85 -38.34
C CYS A 1205 -0.43 20.23 -37.75
N THR A 1206 -1.44 21.03 -37.47
CA THR A 1206 -1.32 22.32 -36.78
C THR A 1206 -1.55 22.18 -35.28
N ILE A 1207 -1.30 23.25 -34.51
CA ILE A 1207 -1.58 23.30 -33.06
C ILE A 1207 -3.08 23.10 -32.75
N ALA A 1208 -3.97 23.47 -33.67
CA ALA A 1208 -5.42 23.30 -33.50
C ALA A 1208 -5.89 21.86 -33.69
N GLU A 1209 -5.10 21.02 -34.37
CA GLU A 1209 -5.46 19.65 -34.74
C GLU A 1209 -4.77 18.60 -33.87
N VAL A 1210 -3.80 19.00 -33.04
CA VAL A 1210 -3.06 18.08 -32.18
C VAL A 1210 -3.85 17.78 -30.90
N ILE A 1211 -3.63 16.60 -30.34
CA ILE A 1211 -4.29 16.19 -29.09
C ILE A 1211 -3.63 16.91 -27.92
N GLY A 1212 -4.16 18.08 -27.54
CA GLY A 1212 -3.71 18.81 -26.35
C GLY A 1212 -4.58 18.60 -25.12
N THR A 1213 -5.79 18.06 -25.24
CA THR A 1213 -6.66 17.76 -24.09
C THR A 1213 -7.26 16.36 -24.18
N ARG A 1214 -7.63 15.77 -23.03
CA ARG A 1214 -8.35 14.49 -23.00
C ARG A 1214 -9.73 14.57 -23.64
N ASP A 1215 -10.38 15.72 -23.55
CA ASP A 1215 -11.70 15.97 -24.11
C ASP A 1215 -11.66 15.86 -25.64
N SER A 1216 -10.61 16.39 -26.26
CA SER A 1216 -10.34 16.28 -27.71
C SER A 1216 -10.09 14.84 -28.19
N ILE A 1217 -9.88 13.87 -27.30
CA ILE A 1217 -9.81 12.44 -27.65
C ILE A 1217 -11.22 11.85 -27.74
N MET A 1218 -12.13 12.34 -26.91
CA MET A 1218 -13.50 11.85 -26.81
C MET A 1218 -14.42 12.44 -27.90
N THR A 1219 -14.24 13.73 -28.21
CA THR A 1219 -14.96 14.47 -29.26
C THR A 1219 -14.27 14.33 -30.60
#